data_AF-A0A2Z5UQ60-F1
#
_entry.id   AF-A0A2Z5UQ60-F1
#
_cell.length_a   1.000
_cell.length_b   1.000
_cell.length_c   1.000
_cell.angle_alpha   90.00
_cell.angle_beta   90.00
_cell.angle_gamma   90.00
#
_symmetry.space_group_name_H-M   'P 1'
#
loop_
_entity.id
_entity.type
_entity.pdbx_description
1 polymer ?
#
loop_
_entity_poly.entity_id
_entity_poly.type
_entity_poly.pdbx_seq_one_letter_code
_entity_poly.pdbx_strand_id
1 'polypeptide(L)'
;MSADDEFHFRPKPGRIRADTPKAGKARSFLTQAKKLARQQSNSPSRSSASSPSRSRSSATAKGGKASRTSAPGLKRGRGAAFVRARTLSGGWKHSAPGIRRVVVKTRYVQGAGKNGKSAAHLRYIQRDGTSRDGERGQLYSATEDRADGAAFVERGADDRHQFRFIVSPEDGADLSDLTAYTLDLMSQVETDLGTKLDWVAVNHHNTGHPHVHVIVRGKDELGENLVINGDYLANGIRERASDLATLELGPVTEIEQSRKLSAEVDQDRFTRIDRTMTEEAQDRLLDLRHEPADPKRQFNRTLRLRRLAKLEKMGLATEHAPGVWELGECMEPALRELGERGDIIRTMHKALKADGLERDPMTFRIHDAAPEVPIVGRVVDKYLTDELGENLTVVVDGIDGRTHHVAGIDAAHVADARIGSVIEIGPAETSSRPSDRTIATIAERGVYRPSRHLEQAKFEGRVPGGDYDGYVDAHVRRLEALRRAGIAERIDADQWRIPQDFESRAAAYDAGRNRQANISILATARLEQQIGADGATWLDRRLVSAETSDLAPAGFGREVRDAMDRRCEHHIDRGDAARQPNGGIAYRRNLLATLREREVARVGSELAATKGLPFRAAADGETVSGQFTGTVQLSSGKFAMVEQSHEFTLVPWRPVIDRQLGREVSGIVQGGSVSWQLGRQRGLGL
;
A
#
# COMPACT_ATOMS: atom_id res chain seq x y z
N MET A 1 -17.89 82.00 -20.69
CA MET A 1 -18.27 80.77 -21.39
C MET A 1 -16.96 80.09 -21.80
N SER A 2 -16.49 78.96 -21.29
CA SER A 2 -16.83 78.01 -20.21
C SER A 2 -15.45 77.43 -19.80
N ALA A 3 -14.96 77.61 -18.57
CA ALA A 3 -14.86 76.55 -17.56
C ALA A 3 -14.99 75.11 -18.11
N ASP A 4 -13.92 74.34 -18.14
CA ASP A 4 -13.57 73.45 -17.02
C ASP A 4 -12.12 72.94 -17.13
N ASP A 5 -11.45 72.94 -15.99
CA ASP A 5 -10.05 72.59 -15.77
C ASP A 5 -10.07 71.55 -14.64
N GLU A 6 -9.76 70.27 -14.91
CA GLU A 6 -9.45 69.32 -13.84
C GLU A 6 -8.52 68.18 -14.28
N PHE A 7 -7.23 68.39 -14.01
CA PHE A 7 -6.20 67.45 -13.52
C PHE A 7 -6.20 65.97 -13.95
N HIS A 8 -5.25 65.63 -14.85
CA HIS A 8 -4.58 64.33 -14.83
C HIS A 8 -3.06 64.46 -14.99
N PHE A 9 -2.36 64.48 -13.86
CA PHE A 9 -0.90 64.35 -13.77
C PHE A 9 -0.50 62.88 -13.95
N ARG A 10 0.31 62.59 -14.99
CA ARG A 10 0.98 61.29 -15.21
C ARG A 10 2.51 61.48 -15.14
N PRO A 11 3.20 61.05 -14.07
CA PRO A 11 4.65 61.03 -14.06
C PRO A 11 5.18 59.84 -14.87
N LYS A 12 6.02 60.14 -15.87
CA LYS A 12 6.83 59.18 -16.63
C LYS A 12 8.05 58.74 -15.81
N PRO A 13 8.31 57.45 -15.59
CA PRO A 13 9.57 57.01 -14.99
C PRO A 13 10.71 57.09 -16.03
N GLY A 14 11.73 57.88 -15.70
CA GLY A 14 12.98 57.95 -16.45
C GLY A 14 13.83 56.69 -16.29
N ARG A 15 14.57 56.37 -17.35
CA ARG A 15 15.52 55.24 -17.44
C ARG A 15 16.81 55.61 -16.70
N ILE A 16 17.26 54.78 -15.75
CA ILE A 16 18.61 54.88 -15.17
C ILE A 16 19.39 53.58 -15.44
N ARG A 17 20.66 53.81 -15.81
CA ARG A 17 21.64 52.92 -16.43
C ARG A 17 22.14 51.84 -15.47
N ALA A 18 22.50 50.71 -16.07
CA ALA A 18 23.28 49.66 -15.44
C ALA A 18 24.72 50.13 -15.23
N ASP A 19 25.17 50.12 -13.98
CA ASP A 19 26.59 49.97 -13.61
C ASP A 19 26.64 49.18 -12.31
N THR A 20 27.01 47.91 -12.45
CA THR A 20 27.19 46.96 -11.35
C THR A 20 28.69 46.76 -11.10
N PRO A 21 29.18 46.93 -9.86
CA PRO A 21 30.36 46.20 -9.40
C PRO A 21 29.91 44.89 -8.75
N LYS A 22 30.50 43.78 -9.17
CA LYS A 22 30.36 42.45 -8.55
C LYS A 22 30.80 42.52 -7.07
N ALA A 23 29.85 42.42 -6.13
CA ALA A 23 30.14 42.14 -4.74
C ALA A 23 30.14 40.61 -4.51
N GLY A 24 31.27 40.08 -4.05
CA GLY A 24 31.41 38.68 -3.68
C GLY A 24 30.45 38.28 -2.56
N LYS A 25 29.95 37.04 -2.62
CA LYS A 25 29.11 36.41 -1.60
C LYS A 25 29.73 36.59 -0.21
N ALA A 26 29.08 37.37 0.66
CA ALA A 26 29.40 37.40 2.08
C ALA A 26 29.09 36.03 2.69
N ARG A 27 30.11 35.39 3.29
CA ARG A 27 29.95 34.16 4.07
C ARG A 27 29.09 34.48 5.30
N SER A 28 28.08 33.64 5.56
CA SER A 28 27.19 33.75 6.72
C SER A 28 27.96 33.77 8.04
N PHE A 29 27.65 34.75 8.88
CA PHE A 29 28.16 34.99 10.24
C PHE A 29 28.16 33.72 11.13
N LEU A 30 27.22 32.81 10.89
CA LEU A 30 27.10 31.51 11.57
C LEU A 30 28.29 30.56 11.32
N THR A 31 28.96 30.68 10.17
CA THR A 31 30.14 29.84 9.84
C THR A 31 31.37 30.29 10.64
N GLN A 32 31.45 31.58 10.95
CA GLN A 32 32.54 32.16 11.75
C GLN A 32 32.32 31.89 13.25
N ALA A 33 31.07 31.95 13.71
CA ALA A 33 30.70 31.62 15.09
C ALA A 33 30.96 30.14 15.43
N LYS A 34 30.64 29.20 14.52
CA LYS A 34 30.93 27.76 14.70
C LYS A 34 32.43 27.44 14.73
N LYS A 35 33.28 28.25 14.09
CA LYS A 35 34.74 28.07 14.10
C LYS A 35 35.39 28.51 15.42
N LEU A 36 34.84 29.53 16.08
CA LEU A 36 35.31 30.03 17.37
C LEU A 36 34.86 29.14 18.55
N ALA A 37 33.63 28.61 18.51
CA ALA A 37 33.13 27.70 19.55
C ALA A 37 33.92 26.38 19.64
N ARG A 38 34.55 25.96 18.53
CA ARG A 38 35.34 24.72 18.45
C ARG A 38 36.76 24.85 19.01
N GLN A 39 37.22 26.08 19.31
CA GLN A 39 38.56 26.34 19.87
C GLN A 39 38.56 26.50 21.40
N GLN A 40 37.40 26.68 22.05
CA GLN A 40 37.30 26.87 23.50
C GLN A 40 36.98 25.59 24.31
N SER A 41 36.81 24.43 23.66
CA SER A 41 36.37 23.19 24.32
C SER A 41 37.49 22.36 24.98
N ASN A 42 38.72 22.88 25.11
CA ASN A 42 39.84 22.17 25.76
C ASN A 42 40.33 22.93 27.01
N SER A 43 39.73 22.66 28.18
CA SER A 43 40.38 22.58 29.51
C SER A 43 39.34 22.37 30.65
N PRO A 44 39.60 21.52 31.67
CA PRO A 44 38.63 21.20 32.72
C PRO A 44 38.96 21.84 34.09
N SER A 45 37.94 22.26 34.86
CA SER A 45 37.96 22.39 36.35
C SER A 45 36.53 22.70 36.84
N ARG A 46 35.92 21.90 37.73
CA ARG A 46 36.00 21.74 39.21
C ARG A 46 34.89 22.49 39.99
N SER A 47 33.96 21.69 40.53
CA SER A 47 33.34 21.69 41.88
C SER A 47 32.96 22.99 42.62
N SER A 48 31.69 23.04 43.10
CA SER A 48 31.26 23.33 44.51
C SER A 48 29.71 23.27 44.57
N ALA A 49 29.10 22.34 45.31
CA ALA A 49 28.74 22.34 46.75
C ALA A 49 27.55 23.25 47.13
N SER A 50 26.36 22.64 47.33
CA SER A 50 25.54 22.56 48.57
C SER A 50 24.80 23.85 48.97
N SER A 51 23.48 23.86 49.19
CA SER A 51 22.84 23.32 50.41
C SER A 51 21.29 23.47 50.38
N PRO A 52 20.54 22.88 51.35
CA PRO A 52 19.23 22.27 51.13
C PRO A 52 18.06 22.88 51.92
N SER A 53 16.82 22.46 51.62
CA SER A 53 15.66 22.25 52.52
C SER A 53 14.37 22.28 51.65
N ARG A 54 13.24 21.63 51.93
CA ARG A 54 12.68 21.01 53.13
C ARG A 54 11.60 20.03 52.68
N SER A 55 11.59 18.86 53.31
CA SER A 55 10.54 17.84 53.23
C SER A 55 9.24 18.31 53.87
N ARG A 56 8.09 18.05 53.22
CA ARG A 56 6.81 17.86 53.89
C ARG A 56 6.06 16.65 53.30
N SER A 57 5.83 15.69 54.18
CA SER A 57 5.09 14.45 54.01
C SER A 57 3.64 14.61 54.47
N SER A 58 2.69 14.11 53.67
CA SER A 58 1.34 13.62 54.03
C SER A 58 0.44 13.75 52.78
N ALA A 59 -0.45 12.86 52.39
CA ALA A 59 -0.94 11.61 52.95
C ALA A 59 -1.58 10.79 51.81
N THR A 60 -1.68 9.50 52.06
CA THR A 60 -2.34 8.46 51.28
C THR A 60 -3.83 8.71 51.07
N ALA A 61 -4.28 8.71 49.81
CA ALA A 61 -5.67 8.46 49.44
C ALA A 61 -5.72 7.33 48.40
N LYS A 62 -6.35 6.22 48.79
CA LYS A 62 -6.67 5.06 47.94
C LYS A 62 -7.85 5.40 47.04
N GLY A 63 -7.79 4.99 45.78
CA GLY A 63 -8.97 4.83 44.93
C GLY A 63 -8.79 5.33 43.50
N GLY A 64 -8.15 4.53 42.64
CA GLY A 64 -8.07 4.81 41.22
C GLY A 64 -7.61 3.57 40.45
N LYS A 65 -8.51 3.04 39.61
CA LYS A 65 -8.34 1.83 38.79
C LYS A 65 -6.98 1.86 38.07
N ALA A 66 -6.10 0.91 38.42
CA ALA A 66 -4.86 0.68 37.72
C ALA A 66 -5.16 0.25 36.28
N SER A 67 -4.87 1.16 35.35
CA SER A 67 -4.67 0.85 33.94
C SER A 67 -3.67 -0.30 33.82
N ARG A 68 -4.01 -1.30 32.99
CA ARG A 68 -3.21 -2.50 32.73
C ARG A 68 -1.78 -2.10 32.40
N THR A 69 -0.89 -2.35 33.36
CA THR A 69 0.55 -2.16 33.19
C THR A 69 1.04 -2.99 32.02
N SER A 70 1.67 -2.29 31.08
CA SER A 70 2.51 -2.81 30.02
C SER A 70 3.50 -3.86 30.53
N ALA A 71 3.73 -4.89 29.71
CA ALA A 71 4.61 -6.00 30.04
C ALA A 71 6.04 -5.52 30.43
N PRO A 72 6.73 -6.18 31.37
CA PRO A 72 8.01 -5.71 31.94
C PRO A 72 9.18 -5.55 30.95
N GLY A 73 9.06 -6.08 29.73
CA GLY A 73 10.12 -6.04 28.70
C GLY A 73 10.30 -4.70 27.98
N LEU A 74 9.29 -3.82 27.95
CA LEU A 74 9.33 -2.58 27.14
C LEU A 74 10.11 -1.42 27.80
N LYS A 75 10.55 -1.55 29.06
CA LYS A 75 11.30 -0.49 29.77
C LYS A 75 12.82 -0.52 29.54
N ARG A 76 13.34 -1.45 28.72
CA ARG A 76 14.79 -1.70 28.53
C ARG A 76 15.33 -1.45 27.10
N GLY A 77 14.51 -0.93 26.19
CA GLY A 77 14.98 -0.59 24.83
C GLY A 77 15.90 0.64 24.79
N ARG A 78 16.69 0.75 23.72
CA ARG A 78 17.46 1.96 23.38
C ARG A 78 16.52 3.18 23.31
N GLY A 79 17.01 4.36 23.70
CA GLY A 79 16.18 5.57 23.87
C GLY A 79 15.51 5.70 25.24
N ALA A 80 15.60 4.70 26.14
CA ALA A 80 15.00 4.78 27.47
C ALA A 80 15.56 5.94 28.33
N ALA A 81 16.82 6.33 28.13
CA ALA A 81 17.40 7.49 28.83
C ALA A 81 16.71 8.80 28.41
N PHE A 82 16.47 8.98 27.12
CA PHE A 82 15.73 10.12 26.58
C PHE A 82 14.29 10.16 27.10
N VAL A 83 13.59 9.03 27.06
CA VAL A 83 12.23 8.89 27.61
C VAL A 83 12.19 9.29 29.08
N ARG A 84 13.12 8.77 29.89
CA ARG A 84 13.21 9.13 31.33
C ARG A 84 13.42 10.61 31.54
N ALA A 85 14.29 11.25 30.75
CA ALA A 85 14.50 12.69 30.83
C ALA A 85 13.21 13.47 30.57
N ARG A 86 12.37 13.03 29.62
CA ARG A 86 11.06 13.65 29.34
C ARG A 86 10.03 13.43 30.43
N THR A 87 9.97 12.22 31.00
CA THR A 87 9.10 11.97 32.15
C THR A 87 9.45 12.89 33.32
N LEU A 88 10.74 13.19 33.53
CA LEU A 88 11.19 14.10 34.57
C LEU A 88 10.99 15.58 34.22
N SER A 89 11.05 15.95 32.93
CA SER A 89 10.94 17.35 32.47
C SER A 89 9.52 17.82 32.18
N GLY A 90 8.50 17.17 32.76
CA GLY A 90 7.09 17.57 32.57
C GLY A 90 6.42 17.06 31.30
N GLY A 91 6.98 16.03 30.65
CA GLY A 91 6.38 15.36 29.50
C GLY A 91 6.97 15.76 28.15
N TRP A 92 6.26 15.40 27.08
CA TRP A 92 6.65 15.61 25.69
C TRP A 92 6.31 17.02 25.22
N LYS A 93 7.21 17.64 24.43
CA LYS A 93 7.09 19.05 24.02
C LYS A 93 6.48 19.26 22.64
N HIS A 94 6.35 18.21 21.83
CA HIS A 94 5.78 18.32 20.47
C HIS A 94 4.30 18.74 20.43
N SER A 95 3.62 18.72 21.57
CA SER A 95 2.24 19.21 21.74
C SER A 95 2.18 20.62 22.33
N ALA A 96 3.31 21.26 22.61
CA ALA A 96 3.35 22.60 23.19
C ALA A 96 2.91 23.67 22.15
N PRO A 97 2.27 24.77 22.60
CA PRO A 97 1.90 25.88 21.71
C PRO A 97 3.11 26.45 20.97
N GLY A 98 2.94 26.77 19.69
CA GLY A 98 3.99 27.35 18.85
C GLY A 98 4.95 26.32 18.23
N ILE A 99 4.93 25.05 18.64
CA ILE A 99 5.76 24.01 18.01
C ILE A 99 5.18 23.58 16.66
N ARG A 100 6.04 23.46 15.64
CA ARG A 100 5.66 22.95 14.32
C ARG A 100 5.27 21.48 14.45
N ARG A 101 4.08 21.14 13.96
CA ARG A 101 3.53 19.79 14.07
C ARG A 101 4.12 18.87 13.01
N VAL A 102 4.51 17.68 13.45
CA VAL A 102 4.94 16.60 12.57
C VAL A 102 4.14 15.36 12.93
N VAL A 103 3.58 14.70 11.91
CA VAL A 103 2.99 13.38 12.07
C VAL A 103 4.08 12.34 11.84
N VAL A 104 4.20 11.38 12.75
CA VAL A 104 5.09 10.23 12.59
C VAL A 104 4.27 8.96 12.75
N LYS A 105 4.23 8.14 11.71
CA LYS A 105 3.66 6.78 11.75
C LYS A 105 4.82 5.79 11.83
N THR A 106 4.69 4.77 12.67
CA THR A 106 5.73 3.76 12.88
C THR A 106 5.16 2.36 12.75
N ARG A 107 5.86 1.47 12.04
CA ARG A 107 5.52 0.05 11.97
C ARG A 107 6.73 -0.83 12.24
N TYR A 108 6.48 -1.92 12.98
CA TYR A 108 7.42 -2.98 13.25
C TYR A 108 7.06 -4.20 12.39
N VAL A 109 7.96 -4.62 11.51
CA VAL A 109 7.73 -5.70 10.56
C VAL A 109 8.61 -6.89 10.91
N GLN A 110 8.01 -8.04 11.25
CA GLN A 110 8.73 -9.29 11.48
C GLN A 110 9.11 -9.98 10.17
N GLY A 111 10.34 -10.48 10.09
CA GLY A 111 10.81 -11.28 8.96
C GLY A 111 10.73 -10.54 7.62
N ALA A 112 10.98 -9.23 7.60
CA ALA A 112 10.87 -8.40 6.40
C ALA A 112 11.81 -8.84 5.26
N GLY A 113 12.95 -9.45 5.59
CA GLY A 113 13.86 -10.06 4.62
C GLY A 113 13.35 -11.36 3.98
N LYS A 114 12.34 -12.00 4.58
CA LYS A 114 11.76 -13.24 4.06
C LYS A 114 10.73 -12.97 2.96
N ASN A 115 10.67 -13.86 1.97
CA ASN A 115 9.69 -13.86 0.88
C ASN A 115 9.65 -12.56 0.04
N GLY A 116 10.75 -11.82 -0.04
CA GLY A 116 10.87 -10.61 -0.88
C GLY A 116 10.06 -9.39 -0.40
N LYS A 117 9.52 -9.41 0.82
CA LYS A 117 8.65 -8.34 1.35
C LYS A 117 9.33 -6.97 1.43
N SER A 118 10.59 -6.93 1.89
CA SER A 118 11.37 -5.68 1.92
C SER A 118 11.62 -5.14 0.51
N ALA A 119 11.94 -6.01 -0.46
CA ALA A 119 12.16 -5.60 -1.85
C ALA A 119 10.88 -5.10 -2.53
N ALA A 120 9.73 -5.72 -2.25
CA ALA A 120 8.44 -5.26 -2.74
C ALA A 120 8.10 -3.86 -2.19
N HIS A 121 8.29 -3.65 -0.89
CA HIS A 121 8.01 -2.37 -0.24
C HIS A 121 8.95 -1.26 -0.73
N LEU A 122 10.26 -1.51 -0.87
CA LEU A 122 11.21 -0.52 -1.41
C LEU A 122 10.86 -0.11 -2.85
N ARG A 123 10.60 -1.08 -3.73
CA ARG A 123 10.18 -0.79 -5.11
C ARG A 123 8.91 0.06 -5.15
N TYR A 124 7.99 -0.20 -4.23
CA TYR A 124 6.75 0.56 -4.12
C TYR A 124 7.01 2.02 -3.71
N ILE A 125 7.70 2.27 -2.59
CA ILE A 125 7.94 3.65 -2.14
C ILE A 125 8.84 4.44 -3.10
N GLN A 126 9.69 3.79 -3.89
CA GLN A 126 10.46 4.46 -4.94
C GLN A 126 9.62 4.82 -6.17
N ARG A 127 8.63 3.98 -6.48
CA ARG A 127 7.72 4.20 -7.61
C ARG A 127 6.75 5.34 -7.33
N ASP A 128 6.15 5.32 -6.14
CA ASP A 128 5.19 6.33 -5.71
C ASP A 128 5.89 7.59 -5.21
N GLY A 129 7.14 7.48 -4.76
CA GLY A 129 7.94 8.67 -4.51
C GLY A 129 8.07 9.47 -5.80
N THR A 130 7.72 10.75 -5.72
CA THR A 130 8.11 11.72 -6.74
C THR A 130 9.02 12.75 -6.10
N SER A 131 10.17 12.98 -6.71
CA SER A 131 11.00 14.14 -6.45
C SER A 131 10.20 15.44 -6.65
N ARG A 132 10.72 16.55 -6.14
CA ARG A 132 10.14 17.89 -6.36
C ARG A 132 9.96 18.22 -7.85
N ASP A 133 10.79 17.62 -8.71
CA ASP A 133 10.78 17.80 -10.17
C ASP A 133 9.92 16.77 -10.91
N GLY A 134 9.21 15.89 -10.20
CA GLY A 134 8.32 14.87 -10.79
C GLY A 134 9.03 13.58 -11.24
N GLU A 135 10.34 13.46 -11.05
CA GLU A 135 11.08 12.20 -11.27
C GLU A 135 10.76 11.15 -10.19
N ARG A 136 11.02 9.86 -10.47
CA ARG A 136 10.84 8.78 -9.49
C ARG A 136 11.66 9.01 -8.22
N GLY A 137 11.12 8.53 -7.10
CA GLY A 137 11.70 8.65 -5.78
C GLY A 137 13.03 7.92 -5.69
N GLN A 138 14.09 8.69 -5.49
CA GLN A 138 15.44 8.17 -5.32
C GLN A 138 15.66 7.83 -3.84
N LEU A 139 16.15 6.62 -3.56
CA LEU A 139 16.57 6.25 -2.21
C LEU A 139 17.86 6.99 -1.87
N TYR A 140 17.95 7.47 -0.63
CA TYR A 140 19.17 8.00 -0.02
C TYR A 140 19.38 7.38 1.37
N SER A 141 20.58 7.50 1.91
CA SER A 141 20.96 6.99 3.23
C SER A 141 21.76 8.04 4.00
N ALA A 142 22.28 7.68 5.19
CA ALA A 142 23.15 8.57 5.96
C ALA A 142 24.44 8.96 5.23
N THR A 143 24.90 8.17 4.25
CA THR A 143 26.20 8.35 3.59
C THR A 143 26.11 8.51 2.08
N GLU A 144 24.96 8.20 1.47
CA GLU A 144 24.79 8.17 0.02
C GLU A 144 23.54 8.95 -0.39
N ASP A 145 23.70 9.89 -1.31
CA ASP A 145 22.57 10.60 -1.95
C ASP A 145 21.75 9.68 -2.86
N ARG A 146 22.35 8.57 -3.32
CA ARG A 146 21.73 7.53 -4.12
C ARG A 146 22.07 6.15 -3.55
N ALA A 147 21.26 5.70 -2.60
CA ALA A 147 21.43 4.40 -1.97
C ALA A 147 20.92 3.26 -2.87
N ASP A 148 21.64 2.14 -2.88
CA ASP A 148 21.22 0.92 -3.55
C ASP A 148 20.22 0.12 -2.70
N GLY A 149 18.96 0.11 -3.15
CA GLY A 149 17.89 -0.63 -2.50
C GLY A 149 18.07 -2.15 -2.52
N ALA A 150 18.70 -2.72 -3.56
CA ALA A 150 18.97 -4.15 -3.63
C ALA A 150 20.02 -4.56 -2.60
N ALA A 151 21.12 -3.80 -2.53
CA ALA A 151 22.16 -4.01 -1.52
C ALA A 151 21.61 -3.87 -0.09
N PHE A 152 20.70 -2.91 0.15
CA PHE A 152 20.05 -2.75 1.45
C PHE A 152 19.18 -3.97 1.82
N VAL A 153 18.40 -4.51 0.88
CA VAL A 153 17.59 -5.72 1.09
C VAL A 153 18.46 -6.93 1.39
N GLU A 154 19.54 -7.12 0.63
CA GLU A 154 20.46 -8.23 0.80
C GLU A 154 21.08 -8.22 2.20
N ARG A 155 21.59 -7.06 2.64
CA ARG A 155 22.13 -6.92 4.01
C ARG A 155 21.10 -7.28 5.08
N GLY A 156 19.82 -6.97 4.86
CA GLY A 156 18.72 -7.20 5.78
C GLY A 156 18.01 -8.55 5.65
N ALA A 157 18.50 -9.48 4.81
CA ALA A 157 17.81 -10.74 4.52
C ALA A 157 17.54 -11.58 5.79
N ASP A 158 18.52 -11.62 6.70
CA ASP A 158 18.46 -12.38 7.96
C ASP A 158 18.02 -11.55 9.17
N ASP A 159 17.63 -10.29 8.97
CA ASP A 159 17.15 -9.47 10.08
C ASP A 159 15.84 -10.05 10.64
N ARG A 160 15.77 -10.20 11.96
CA ARG A 160 14.56 -10.63 12.65
C ARG A 160 13.39 -9.69 12.33
N HIS A 161 13.68 -8.38 12.23
CA HIS A 161 12.68 -7.35 12.02
C HIS A 161 13.21 -6.14 11.27
N GLN A 162 12.31 -5.25 10.89
CA GLN A 162 12.59 -3.96 10.27
C GLN A 162 11.65 -2.91 10.88
N PHE A 163 12.12 -1.68 11.03
CA PHE A 163 11.27 -0.54 11.39
C PHE A 163 10.99 0.29 10.14
N ARG A 164 9.75 0.74 10.01
CA ARG A 164 9.32 1.63 8.93
C ARG A 164 8.68 2.85 9.53
N PHE A 165 9.11 4.02 9.08
CA PHE A 165 8.62 5.31 9.55
C PHE A 165 8.09 6.11 8.37
N ILE A 166 6.98 6.81 8.58
CA ILE A 166 6.56 7.92 7.72
C ILE A 166 6.62 9.17 8.57
N VAL A 167 7.38 10.16 8.12
CA VAL A 167 7.50 11.45 8.78
C VAL A 167 6.90 12.51 7.87
N SER A 168 5.82 13.14 8.32
CA SER A 168 5.05 14.12 7.55
C SER A 168 4.95 15.43 8.34
N PRO A 169 5.86 16.39 8.10
CA PRO A 169 5.73 17.73 8.65
C PRO A 169 4.50 18.42 8.06
N GLU A 170 3.67 19.04 8.91
CA GLU A 170 2.45 19.72 8.47
C GLU A 170 2.74 20.81 7.43
N ASP A 171 3.83 21.56 7.67
CA ASP A 171 4.34 22.63 6.81
C ASP A 171 5.50 22.14 5.93
N GLY A 172 5.51 20.86 5.54
CA GLY A 172 6.62 20.24 4.82
C GLY A 172 6.91 20.84 3.44
N ALA A 173 5.97 21.57 2.85
CA ALA A 173 6.17 22.30 1.59
C ALA A 173 7.02 23.57 1.76
N ASP A 174 7.07 24.13 2.97
CA ASP A 174 7.84 25.32 3.31
C ASP A 174 9.28 24.97 3.75
N LEU A 175 9.56 23.70 4.04
CA LEU A 175 10.92 23.22 4.30
C LEU A 175 11.78 23.39 3.05
N SER A 176 13.00 23.88 3.25
CA SER A 176 13.92 24.18 2.16
C SER A 176 14.40 22.90 1.46
N ASP A 177 14.75 21.89 2.26
CA ASP A 177 15.25 20.60 1.81
C ASP A 177 14.80 19.47 2.75
N LEU A 178 13.85 18.66 2.29
CA LEU A 178 13.31 17.53 3.05
C LEU A 178 14.35 16.40 3.26
N THR A 179 15.32 16.26 2.37
CA THR A 179 16.43 15.30 2.50
C THR A 179 17.34 15.72 3.64
N ALA A 180 17.78 16.98 3.66
CA ALA A 180 18.62 17.54 4.73
C ALA A 180 17.92 17.44 6.10
N TYR A 181 16.62 17.80 6.15
CA TYR A 181 15.79 17.64 7.33
C TYR A 181 15.76 16.19 7.85
N THR A 182 15.65 15.21 6.95
CA THR A 182 15.61 13.79 7.32
C THR A 182 16.96 13.30 7.83
N LEU A 183 18.06 13.73 7.21
CA LEU A 183 19.42 13.40 7.67
C LEU A 183 19.66 13.92 9.09
N ASP A 184 19.27 15.17 9.37
CA ASP A 184 19.36 15.76 10.71
C ASP A 184 18.47 15.02 11.73
N LEU A 185 17.25 14.63 11.32
CA LEU A 185 16.35 13.84 12.16
C LEU A 185 16.98 12.49 12.52
N MET A 186 17.48 11.76 11.53
CA MET A 186 18.07 10.44 11.76
C MET A 186 19.34 10.52 12.61
N SER A 187 20.15 11.58 12.46
CA SER A 187 21.30 11.85 13.33
C SER A 187 20.90 12.07 14.80
N GLN A 188 19.80 12.80 15.06
CA GLN A 188 19.27 12.94 16.42
C GLN A 188 18.71 11.63 16.97
N VAL A 189 18.04 10.84 16.13
CA VAL A 189 17.55 9.51 16.52
C VAL A 189 18.69 8.58 16.89
N GLU A 190 19.76 8.50 16.08
CA GLU A 190 20.97 7.73 16.42
C GLU A 190 21.56 8.16 17.76
N THR A 191 21.62 9.47 18.00
CA THR A 191 22.12 10.04 19.27
C THR A 191 21.27 9.62 20.45
N ASP A 192 19.94 9.70 20.34
CA ASP A 192 19.02 9.31 21.41
C ASP A 192 19.04 7.80 21.70
N LEU A 193 19.25 6.98 20.66
CA LEU A 193 19.35 5.52 20.77
C LEU A 193 20.73 5.04 21.20
N GLY A 194 21.76 5.87 21.05
CA GLY A 194 23.15 5.54 21.38
C GLY A 194 23.74 4.44 20.49
N THR A 195 23.36 4.40 19.21
CA THR A 195 23.89 3.48 18.19
C THR A 195 23.73 4.09 16.81
N LYS A 196 24.62 3.73 15.88
CA LYS A 196 24.37 3.91 14.45
C LYS A 196 23.24 3.02 13.94
N LEU A 197 22.53 3.52 12.93
CA LEU A 197 21.42 2.85 12.27
C LEU A 197 21.74 2.65 10.79
N ASP A 198 21.48 1.45 10.26
CA ASP A 198 21.48 1.20 8.81
C ASP A 198 20.05 1.45 8.28
N TRP A 199 19.89 2.51 7.49
CA TRP A 199 18.60 2.96 7.00
C TRP A 199 18.67 3.54 5.58
N VAL A 200 17.54 3.49 4.89
CA VAL A 200 17.30 4.16 3.60
C VAL A 200 16.01 4.97 3.68
N ALA A 201 15.93 6.06 2.94
CA ALA A 201 14.75 6.92 2.89
C ALA A 201 14.41 7.39 1.47
N VAL A 202 13.16 7.80 1.28
CA VAL A 202 12.67 8.41 0.03
C VAL A 202 11.64 9.50 0.35
N ASN A 203 11.75 10.63 -0.33
CA ASN A 203 10.84 11.76 -0.19
C ASN A 203 9.68 11.65 -1.19
N HIS A 204 8.47 11.93 -0.72
CA HIS A 204 7.24 11.89 -1.50
C HIS A 204 6.63 13.30 -1.53
N HIS A 205 6.60 13.91 -2.72
CA HIS A 205 5.97 15.22 -2.96
C HIS A 205 4.64 15.12 -3.72
N ASN A 206 4.21 13.92 -4.08
CA ASN A 206 2.99 13.65 -4.83
C ASN A 206 1.71 13.63 -3.97
N THR A 207 1.81 13.63 -2.65
CA THR A 207 0.63 13.63 -1.78
C THR A 207 0.28 15.07 -1.35
N GLY A 208 -0.86 15.25 -0.67
CA GLY A 208 -1.30 16.59 -0.24
C GLY A 208 -0.30 17.32 0.67
N HIS A 209 0.65 16.59 1.30
CA HIS A 209 1.73 17.14 2.10
C HIS A 209 3.03 16.37 1.85
N PRO A 210 4.16 17.04 1.58
CA PRO A 210 5.46 16.38 1.48
C PRO A 210 5.77 15.54 2.72
N HIS A 211 6.20 14.31 2.51
CA HIS A 211 6.57 13.41 3.60
C HIS A 211 7.71 12.49 3.18
N VAL A 212 8.35 11.86 4.16
CA VAL A 212 9.46 10.95 3.94
C VAL A 212 9.15 9.57 4.50
N HIS A 213 9.47 8.54 3.72
CA HIS A 213 9.51 7.16 4.17
C HIS A 213 10.92 6.84 4.61
N VAL A 214 11.10 6.32 5.82
CA VAL A 214 12.40 5.87 6.34
C VAL A 214 12.29 4.42 6.75
N ILE A 215 13.18 3.58 6.25
CA ILE A 215 13.25 2.16 6.56
C ILE A 215 14.55 1.90 7.29
N VAL A 216 14.45 1.38 8.51
CA VAL A 216 15.58 1.09 9.39
C VAL A 216 15.68 -0.42 9.60
N ARG A 217 16.88 -0.96 9.45
CA ARG A 217 17.16 -2.38 9.73
C ARG A 217 16.92 -2.76 11.18
N GLY A 218 16.72 -4.05 11.41
CA GLY A 218 16.50 -4.60 12.75
C GLY A 218 17.76 -4.90 13.52
N LYS A 219 18.93 -4.45 13.05
CA LYS A 219 20.22 -4.63 13.68
C LYS A 219 20.85 -3.31 14.08
N ASP A 220 21.57 -3.32 15.20
CA ASP A 220 22.37 -2.19 15.64
C ASP A 220 23.80 -2.25 15.08
N GLU A 221 24.63 -1.29 15.45
CA GLU A 221 26.01 -1.18 14.93
C GLU A 221 26.92 -2.37 15.29
N LEU A 222 26.55 -3.16 16.30
CA LEU A 222 27.26 -4.36 16.71
C LEU A 222 26.72 -5.62 16.00
N GLY A 223 25.70 -5.47 15.15
CA GLY A 223 25.03 -6.58 14.48
C GLY A 223 24.00 -7.31 15.35
N GLU A 224 23.75 -6.80 16.56
CA GLU A 224 22.77 -7.35 17.50
C GLU A 224 21.35 -6.85 17.17
N ASN A 225 20.33 -7.54 17.68
CA ASN A 225 18.94 -7.13 17.43
C ASN A 225 18.65 -5.72 18.02
N LEU A 226 18.29 -4.78 17.16
CA LEU A 226 17.91 -3.42 17.53
C LEU A 226 16.57 -3.42 18.27
N VAL A 227 16.59 -3.15 19.58
CA VAL A 227 15.39 -3.00 20.41
C VAL A 227 15.23 -1.54 20.81
N ILE A 228 14.23 -0.86 20.24
CA ILE A 228 13.90 0.53 20.54
C ILE A 228 12.82 0.59 21.62
N ASN A 229 12.94 1.54 22.56
CA ASN A 229 11.93 1.78 23.58
C ASN A 229 10.58 2.18 22.95
N GLY A 230 9.49 1.57 23.41
CA GLY A 230 8.15 1.81 22.85
C GLY A 230 7.66 3.26 22.98
N ASP A 231 7.94 3.93 24.11
CA ASP A 231 7.55 5.34 24.31
C ASP A 231 8.38 6.27 23.41
N TYR A 232 9.64 5.90 23.12
CA TYR A 232 10.47 6.61 22.16
C TYR A 232 9.91 6.48 20.73
N LEU A 233 9.50 5.27 20.32
CA LEU A 233 8.83 5.09 19.03
C LEU A 233 7.52 5.88 18.94
N ALA A 234 6.73 5.90 20.02
CA ALA A 234 5.44 6.59 20.04
C ALA A 234 5.56 8.13 20.00
N ASN A 235 6.62 8.68 20.59
CA ASN A 235 6.71 10.13 20.86
C ASN A 235 8.07 10.77 20.58
N GLY A 236 9.18 10.05 20.79
CA GLY A 236 10.53 10.59 20.70
C GLY A 236 10.91 11.06 19.31
N ILE A 237 10.68 10.23 18.29
CA ILE A 237 10.94 10.60 16.88
C ILE A 237 10.11 11.83 16.49
N ARG A 238 8.83 11.86 16.89
CA ARG A 238 7.94 13.01 16.63
C ARG A 238 8.45 14.29 17.27
N GLU A 239 8.96 14.19 18.50
CA GLU A 239 9.52 15.35 19.18
C GLU A 239 10.77 15.89 18.49
N ARG A 240 11.70 15.03 18.10
CA ARG A 240 12.89 15.47 17.34
C ARG A 240 12.52 16.10 16.00
N ALA A 241 11.57 15.50 15.30
CA ALA A 241 11.08 16.01 14.04
C ALA A 241 10.41 17.39 14.21
N SER A 242 9.55 17.54 15.22
CA SER A 242 8.93 18.82 15.56
C SER A 242 9.92 19.89 15.99
N ASP A 243 10.94 19.54 16.77
CA ASP A 243 12.01 20.46 17.18
C ASP A 243 12.79 20.96 15.95
N LEU A 244 13.13 20.07 15.02
CA LEU A 244 13.83 20.43 13.77
C LEU A 244 12.99 21.32 12.86
N ALA A 245 11.72 20.97 12.65
CA ALA A 245 10.82 21.79 11.83
C ALA A 245 10.63 23.18 12.44
N THR A 246 10.56 23.27 13.78
CA THR A 246 10.47 24.55 14.50
C THR A 246 11.77 25.34 14.41
N LEU A 247 12.92 24.68 14.42
CA LEU A 247 14.22 25.32 14.26
C LEU A 247 14.37 25.97 12.88
N GLU A 248 13.90 25.31 11.82
CA GLU A 248 14.00 25.80 10.44
C GLU A 248 12.93 26.85 10.10
N LEU A 249 11.67 26.57 10.39
CA LEU A 249 10.52 27.41 10.01
C LEU A 249 10.13 28.44 11.07
N GLY A 250 10.82 28.44 12.23
CA GLY A 250 10.41 29.18 13.41
C GLY A 250 9.14 28.61 14.08
N PRO A 251 8.77 29.16 15.25
CA PRO A 251 7.53 28.81 15.91
C PRO A 251 6.30 29.24 15.09
N VAL A 252 5.22 28.47 15.18
CA VAL A 252 3.94 28.81 14.56
C VAL A 252 3.42 30.11 15.18
N THR A 253 3.20 31.12 14.34
CA THR A 253 2.68 32.42 14.77
C THR A 253 1.17 32.36 15.03
N GLU A 254 0.65 33.30 15.83
CA GLU A 254 -0.79 33.37 16.10
C GLU A 254 -1.63 33.65 14.83
N ILE A 255 -1.05 34.39 13.87
CA ILE A 255 -1.69 34.69 12.59
C ILE A 255 -1.79 33.41 11.74
N GLU A 256 -0.71 32.63 11.66
CA GLU A 256 -0.72 31.32 10.98
C GLU A 256 -1.72 30.37 11.62
N GLN A 257 -1.74 30.29 12.96
CA GLN A 257 -2.68 29.45 13.69
C GLN A 257 -4.14 29.83 13.40
N SER A 258 -4.46 31.12 13.42
CA SER A 258 -5.80 31.63 13.11
C SER A 258 -6.23 31.35 11.67
N ARG A 259 -5.31 31.48 10.71
CA ARG A 259 -5.57 31.15 9.29
C ARG A 259 -5.84 29.67 9.10
N LYS A 260 -5.02 28.81 9.71
CA LYS A 260 -5.20 27.35 9.64
C LYS A 260 -6.54 26.90 10.22
N LEU A 261 -6.91 27.41 11.41
CA LEU A 261 -8.20 27.11 12.02
C LEU A 261 -9.38 27.62 11.17
N SER A 262 -9.26 28.82 10.59
CA SER A 262 -10.30 29.36 9.71
C SER A 262 -10.52 28.48 8.48
N ALA A 263 -9.45 27.92 7.91
CA ALA A 263 -9.52 27.02 6.77
C ALA A 263 -10.10 25.63 7.11
N GLU A 264 -10.15 25.23 8.39
CA GLU A 264 -10.75 23.97 8.83
C GLU A 264 -12.29 24.03 8.87
N VAL A 265 -12.89 25.22 9.02
CA VAL A 265 -14.35 25.41 9.14
C VAL A 265 -15.11 24.75 7.99
N ASP A 266 -14.63 24.94 6.76
CA ASP A 266 -15.31 24.49 5.54
C ASP A 266 -14.88 23.11 5.06
N GLN A 267 -14.08 22.34 5.81
CA GLN A 267 -13.62 21.02 5.35
C GLN A 267 -14.62 19.90 5.68
N ASP A 268 -14.84 18.96 4.77
CA ASP A 268 -15.68 17.76 5.01
C ASP A 268 -14.86 16.63 5.65
N ARG A 269 -14.23 16.92 6.79
CA ARG A 269 -13.43 15.95 7.56
C ARG A 269 -13.42 16.28 9.03
N PHE A 270 -12.93 15.37 9.87
CA PHE A 270 -12.75 15.62 11.31
C PHE A 270 -11.54 16.54 11.55
N THR A 271 -11.79 17.70 12.14
CA THR A 271 -10.81 18.79 12.29
C THR A 271 -10.39 19.02 13.75
N ARG A 272 -9.51 19.99 14.01
CA ARG A 272 -9.13 20.37 15.38
C ARG A 272 -10.27 21.08 16.09
N ILE A 273 -11.07 21.84 15.35
CA ILE A 273 -12.26 22.51 15.90
C ILE A 273 -13.21 21.43 16.46
N ASP A 274 -13.48 20.38 15.67
CA ASP A 274 -14.36 19.28 16.07
C ASP A 274 -13.82 18.55 17.30
N ARG A 275 -12.53 18.18 17.30
CA ARG A 275 -11.89 17.55 18.48
C ARG A 275 -12.07 18.38 19.75
N THR A 276 -11.81 19.68 19.66
CA THR A 276 -11.91 20.57 20.83
C THR A 276 -13.35 20.68 21.32
N MET A 277 -14.32 20.76 20.41
CA MET A 277 -15.75 20.77 20.77
C MET A 277 -16.17 19.45 21.44
N THR A 278 -15.71 18.31 20.94
CA THR A 278 -15.99 16.99 21.52
C THR A 278 -15.37 16.82 22.91
N GLU A 279 -14.15 17.30 23.11
CA GLU A 279 -13.47 17.23 24.41
C GLU A 279 -14.12 18.13 25.48
N GLU A 280 -14.72 19.26 25.07
CA GLU A 280 -15.38 20.21 25.98
C GLU A 280 -16.86 19.88 26.25
N ALA A 281 -17.54 19.19 25.33
CA ALA A 281 -18.96 18.87 25.45
C ALA A 281 -19.24 17.94 26.64
N GLN A 282 -20.30 18.22 27.39
CA GLN A 282 -20.80 17.37 28.48
C GLN A 282 -22.07 16.67 28.01
N ASP A 283 -22.10 15.35 28.04
CA ASP A 283 -23.21 14.55 27.51
C ASP A 283 -23.60 14.92 26.07
N ARG A 284 -22.58 15.28 25.26
CA ARG A 284 -22.68 15.81 23.87
C ARG A 284 -23.27 17.21 23.74
N LEU A 285 -23.62 17.87 24.84
CA LEU A 285 -24.07 19.26 24.85
C LEU A 285 -22.87 20.21 25.00
N LEU A 286 -22.83 21.22 24.14
CA LEU A 286 -21.84 22.27 24.11
C LEU A 286 -22.54 23.62 24.28
N ASP A 287 -22.28 24.29 25.41
CA ASP A 287 -22.80 25.63 25.69
C ASP A 287 -21.81 26.70 25.22
N LEU A 288 -22.19 27.43 24.18
CA LEU A 288 -21.44 28.56 23.63
C LEU A 288 -22.15 29.89 23.88
N ARG A 289 -23.12 30.00 24.79
CA ARG A 289 -23.85 31.26 25.03
C ARG A 289 -22.96 32.35 25.62
N HIS A 290 -22.00 31.97 26.47
CA HIS A 290 -21.09 32.94 27.09
C HIS A 290 -20.10 33.49 26.07
N GLU A 291 -20.10 34.80 25.87
CA GLU A 291 -19.09 35.49 25.09
C GLU A 291 -17.87 35.82 25.97
N PRO A 292 -16.68 35.27 25.67
CA PRO A 292 -15.48 35.56 26.43
C PRO A 292 -15.05 37.03 26.27
N ALA A 293 -14.43 37.63 27.29
CA ALA A 293 -13.86 38.98 27.18
C ALA A 293 -12.55 39.03 26.36
N ASP A 294 -11.84 37.89 26.28
CA ASP A 294 -10.58 37.77 25.56
C ASP A 294 -10.80 37.67 24.03
N PRO A 295 -10.21 38.56 23.20
CA PRO A 295 -10.42 38.57 21.75
C PRO A 295 -10.08 37.25 21.05
N LYS A 296 -9.06 36.52 21.54
CA LYS A 296 -8.66 35.23 20.96
C LYS A 296 -9.72 34.15 21.23
N ARG A 297 -10.28 34.11 22.45
CA ARG A 297 -11.40 33.23 22.78
C ARG A 297 -12.68 33.61 22.04
N GLN A 298 -12.94 34.90 21.81
CA GLN A 298 -14.06 35.36 20.96
C GLN A 298 -13.91 34.84 19.53
N PHE A 299 -12.73 35.00 18.93
CA PHE A 299 -12.46 34.50 17.59
C PHE A 299 -12.65 32.98 17.48
N ASN A 300 -12.13 32.21 18.45
CA ASN A 300 -12.32 30.76 18.48
C ASN A 300 -13.79 30.36 18.62
N ARG A 301 -14.57 31.08 19.43
CA ARG A 301 -16.03 30.88 19.54
C ARG A 301 -16.72 31.10 18.20
N THR A 302 -16.37 32.17 17.47
CA THR A 302 -16.91 32.45 16.13
C THR A 302 -16.60 31.31 15.15
N LEU A 303 -15.39 30.76 15.16
CA LEU A 303 -15.04 29.62 14.30
C LEU A 303 -15.86 28.37 14.66
N ARG A 304 -16.06 28.09 15.95
CA ARG A 304 -16.90 26.97 16.41
C ARG A 304 -18.36 27.12 15.97
N LEU A 305 -18.95 28.30 16.14
CA LEU A 305 -20.33 28.56 15.68
C LEU A 305 -20.48 28.38 14.17
N ARG A 306 -19.52 28.90 13.38
CA ARG A 306 -19.52 28.68 11.92
C ARG A 306 -19.39 27.20 11.56
N ARG A 307 -18.54 26.47 12.27
CA ARG A 307 -18.35 25.03 12.09
C ARG A 307 -19.63 24.26 12.44
N LEU A 308 -20.27 24.57 13.57
CA LEU A 308 -21.53 23.94 14.01
C LEU A 308 -22.67 24.19 13.02
N ALA A 309 -22.81 25.42 12.50
CA ALA A 309 -23.79 25.72 11.45
C ALA A 309 -23.58 24.90 10.16
N LYS A 310 -22.33 24.50 9.87
CA LYS A 310 -22.04 23.57 8.77
C LYS A 310 -22.42 22.14 9.15
N LEU A 311 -22.03 21.69 10.33
CA LEU A 311 -22.34 20.34 10.83
C LEU A 311 -23.86 20.12 10.93
N GLU A 312 -24.63 21.16 11.27
CA GLU A 312 -26.08 21.15 11.27
C GLU A 312 -26.68 20.87 9.88
N LYS A 313 -26.19 21.55 8.84
CA LYS A 313 -26.59 21.28 7.46
C LYS A 313 -26.29 19.86 7.00
N MET A 314 -25.31 19.21 7.64
CA MET A 314 -24.94 17.81 7.41
C MET A 314 -25.71 16.83 8.32
N GLY A 315 -26.54 17.33 9.25
CA GLY A 315 -27.24 16.52 10.24
C GLY A 315 -26.33 15.93 11.33
N LEU A 316 -25.13 16.47 11.51
CA LEU A 316 -24.12 15.98 12.46
C LEU A 316 -24.08 16.78 13.78
N ALA A 317 -24.82 17.88 13.87
CA ALA A 317 -25.04 18.64 15.09
C ALA A 317 -26.44 19.28 15.02
N THR A 318 -27.02 19.63 16.16
CA THR A 318 -28.31 20.33 16.23
C THR A 318 -28.24 21.44 17.26
N GLU A 319 -28.87 22.59 16.96
CA GLU A 319 -29.06 23.62 17.97
C GLU A 319 -30.24 23.24 18.86
N HIS A 320 -29.95 22.77 20.08
CA HIS A 320 -30.97 22.37 21.05
C HIS A 320 -31.69 23.60 21.63
N ALA A 321 -30.94 24.68 21.85
CA ALA A 321 -31.42 25.99 22.25
C ALA A 321 -30.44 27.07 21.75
N PRO A 322 -30.82 28.36 21.67
CA PRO A 322 -29.92 29.41 21.19
C PRO A 322 -28.54 29.38 21.87
N GLY A 323 -27.50 29.07 21.10
CA GLY A 323 -26.12 28.95 21.57
C GLY A 323 -25.77 27.68 22.35
N VAL A 324 -26.69 26.72 22.47
CA VAL A 324 -26.48 25.39 23.07
C VAL A 324 -26.66 24.32 22.00
N TRP A 325 -25.59 23.60 21.71
CA TRP A 325 -25.50 22.67 20.60
C TRP A 325 -25.40 21.23 21.11
N GLU A 326 -26.13 20.32 20.50
CA GLU A 326 -25.94 18.88 20.69
C GLU A 326 -25.12 18.32 19.54
N LEU A 327 -24.00 17.66 19.86
CA LEU A 327 -23.15 16.98 18.88
C LEU A 327 -23.72 15.58 18.58
N GLY A 328 -23.85 15.24 17.30
CA GLY A 328 -24.35 13.93 16.89
C GLY A 328 -23.44 12.78 17.36
N GLU A 329 -24.04 11.65 17.75
CA GLU A 329 -23.29 10.47 18.19
C GLU A 329 -22.35 9.92 17.09
N CYS A 330 -22.79 9.98 15.84
CA CYS A 330 -22.02 9.56 14.67
C CYS A 330 -21.18 10.69 14.04
N MET A 331 -21.10 11.88 14.65
CA MET A 331 -20.38 13.03 14.08
C MET A 331 -18.92 12.71 13.77
N GLU A 332 -18.17 12.19 14.74
CA GLU A 332 -16.75 11.87 14.57
C GLU A 332 -16.54 10.73 13.55
N PRO A 333 -17.23 9.58 13.65
CA PRO A 333 -17.15 8.53 12.62
C PRO A 333 -17.48 9.03 11.21
N ALA A 334 -18.58 9.76 11.04
CA ALA A 334 -19.02 10.26 9.73
C ALA A 334 -18.03 11.26 9.11
N LEU A 335 -17.49 12.19 9.92
CA LEU A 335 -16.49 13.13 9.44
C LEU A 335 -15.16 12.46 9.11
N ARG A 336 -14.78 11.39 9.81
CA ARG A 336 -13.58 10.62 9.45
C ARG A 336 -13.78 9.89 8.13
N GLU A 337 -14.91 9.23 7.96
CA GLU A 337 -15.27 8.52 6.72
C GLU A 337 -15.33 9.49 5.51
N LEU A 338 -15.96 10.66 5.67
CA LEU A 338 -16.00 11.69 4.62
C LEU A 338 -14.60 12.19 4.26
N GLY A 339 -13.73 12.38 5.25
CA GLY A 339 -12.35 12.78 5.04
C GLY A 339 -11.56 11.74 4.27
N GLU A 340 -11.62 10.47 4.70
CA GLU A 340 -10.96 9.34 4.05
C GLU A 340 -11.47 9.16 2.60
N ARG A 341 -12.78 9.21 2.40
CA ARG A 341 -13.40 9.16 1.06
C ARG A 341 -12.91 10.30 0.18
N GLY A 342 -12.86 11.53 0.70
CA GLY A 342 -12.35 12.69 -0.03
C GLY A 342 -10.89 12.54 -0.46
N ASP A 343 -10.05 11.94 0.38
CA ASP A 343 -8.64 11.69 0.10
C ASP A 343 -8.46 10.55 -0.94
N ILE A 344 -9.29 9.50 -0.88
CA ILE A 344 -9.34 8.44 -1.90
C ILE A 344 -9.75 9.01 -3.27
N ILE A 345 -10.82 9.80 -3.32
CA ILE A 345 -11.30 10.43 -4.57
C ILE A 345 -10.21 11.30 -5.20
N ARG A 346 -9.49 12.08 -4.37
CA ARG A 346 -8.36 12.90 -4.83
C ARG A 346 -7.24 12.05 -5.42
N THR A 347 -6.95 10.92 -4.80
CA THR A 347 -5.94 9.95 -5.27
C THR A 347 -6.34 9.33 -6.60
N MET A 348 -7.58 8.85 -6.72
CA MET A 348 -8.12 8.31 -7.98
C MET A 348 -8.06 9.34 -9.12
N HIS A 349 -8.47 10.59 -8.85
CA HIS A 349 -8.43 11.66 -9.84
C HIS A 349 -7.00 11.96 -10.30
N LYS A 350 -6.04 11.98 -9.36
CA LYS A 350 -4.62 12.18 -9.69
C LYS A 350 -4.07 11.04 -10.56
N ALA A 351 -4.38 9.79 -10.20
CA ALA A 351 -3.98 8.61 -10.94
C ALA A 351 -4.51 8.64 -12.39
N LEU A 352 -5.80 8.91 -12.57
CA LEU A 352 -6.41 9.03 -13.91
C LEU A 352 -5.77 10.16 -14.74
N LYS A 353 -5.54 11.33 -14.13
CA LYS A 353 -4.93 12.47 -14.80
C LYS A 353 -3.51 12.19 -15.30
N ALA A 354 -2.74 11.35 -14.61
CA ALA A 354 -1.40 10.96 -15.02
C ALA A 354 -1.38 10.22 -16.37
N ASP A 355 -2.44 9.48 -16.68
CA ASP A 355 -2.65 8.78 -17.95
C ASP A 355 -3.51 9.60 -18.94
N GLY A 356 -3.77 10.87 -18.65
CA GLY A 356 -4.60 11.75 -19.49
C GLY A 356 -6.09 11.40 -19.49
N LEU A 357 -6.55 10.61 -18.51
CA LEU A 357 -7.94 10.21 -18.38
C LEU A 357 -8.68 11.20 -17.48
N GLU A 358 -9.84 11.67 -17.93
CA GLU A 358 -10.79 12.42 -17.11
C GLU A 358 -12.06 11.60 -16.93
N ARG A 359 -12.52 11.50 -15.69
CA ARG A 359 -13.74 10.78 -15.29
C ARG A 359 -14.49 11.64 -14.29
N ASP A 360 -15.81 11.59 -14.37
CA ASP A 360 -16.67 12.25 -13.39
C ASP A 360 -16.51 11.59 -12.01
N PRO A 361 -16.18 12.33 -10.94
CA PRO A 361 -16.09 11.80 -9.58
C PRO A 361 -17.33 11.02 -9.11
N MET A 362 -18.52 11.28 -9.66
CA MET A 362 -19.75 10.53 -9.35
C MET A 362 -19.72 9.07 -9.83
N THR A 363 -18.86 8.77 -10.79
CA THR A 363 -18.62 7.40 -11.29
C THR A 363 -17.70 6.60 -10.37
N PHE A 364 -17.05 7.23 -9.39
CA PHE A 364 -16.12 6.54 -8.51
C PHE A 364 -16.85 5.61 -7.55
N ARG A 365 -16.29 4.42 -7.35
CA ARG A 365 -16.77 3.40 -6.42
C ARG A 365 -15.61 2.94 -5.55
N ILE A 366 -15.78 3.06 -4.24
CA ILE A 366 -14.77 2.70 -3.25
C ILE A 366 -15.21 1.40 -2.59
N HIS A 367 -14.32 0.42 -2.57
CA HIS A 367 -14.53 -0.91 -2.03
C HIS A 367 -13.49 -1.16 -0.93
N ASP A 368 -13.96 -1.28 0.30
CA ASP A 368 -13.14 -1.63 1.47
C ASP A 368 -12.98 -3.14 1.66
N ALA A 369 -13.65 -3.93 0.82
CA ALA A 369 -13.60 -5.39 0.79
C ALA A 369 -13.68 -5.88 -0.66
N ALA A 370 -13.54 -7.20 -0.85
CA ALA A 370 -13.77 -7.81 -2.15
C ALA A 370 -15.15 -7.42 -2.72
N PRO A 371 -15.23 -7.06 -4.00
CA PRO A 371 -16.49 -6.70 -4.63
C PRO A 371 -17.40 -7.93 -4.75
N GLU A 372 -18.70 -7.75 -4.50
CA GLU A 372 -19.69 -8.84 -4.63
C GLU A 372 -19.88 -9.26 -6.09
N VAL A 373 -19.84 -8.29 -7.01
CA VAL A 373 -19.93 -8.49 -8.46
C VAL A 373 -18.53 -8.33 -9.06
N PRO A 374 -18.09 -9.26 -9.93
CA PRO A 374 -16.80 -9.14 -10.62
C PRO A 374 -16.68 -7.81 -11.38
N ILE A 375 -15.57 -7.12 -11.16
CA ILE A 375 -15.20 -5.89 -11.85
C ILE A 375 -14.15 -6.24 -12.89
N VAL A 376 -14.47 -6.06 -14.16
CA VAL A 376 -13.50 -6.17 -15.26
C VAL A 376 -13.08 -4.78 -15.69
N GLY A 377 -11.78 -4.54 -15.79
CA GLY A 377 -11.29 -3.23 -16.23
C GLY A 377 -9.78 -3.12 -16.34
N ARG A 378 -9.34 -1.94 -16.80
CA ARG A 378 -7.91 -1.61 -16.94
C ARG A 378 -7.38 -1.09 -15.61
N VAL A 379 -6.23 -1.60 -15.18
CA VAL A 379 -5.51 -1.04 -14.04
C VAL A 379 -4.99 0.36 -14.39
N VAL A 380 -5.46 1.36 -13.66
CA VAL A 380 -4.96 2.74 -13.74
C VAL A 380 -3.80 2.93 -12.78
N ASP A 381 -3.93 2.46 -11.55
CA ASP A 381 -2.90 2.64 -10.54
C ASP A 381 -2.91 1.53 -9.49
N LYS A 382 -1.79 1.39 -8.78
CA LYS A 382 -1.58 0.39 -7.72
C LYS A 382 -0.68 0.95 -6.65
N TYR A 383 -1.20 1.05 -5.44
CA TYR A 383 -0.45 1.58 -4.32
C TYR A 383 -0.69 0.82 -3.02
N LEU A 384 0.11 1.00 -1.97
CA LEU A 384 -0.11 0.31 -0.69
C LEU A 384 -1.35 0.90 -0.01
N THR A 385 -2.28 0.04 0.42
CA THR A 385 -3.49 0.46 1.17
C THR A 385 -3.14 1.19 2.46
N ASP A 386 -2.13 0.66 3.15
CA ASP A 386 -1.46 1.37 4.23
C ASP A 386 -0.01 1.50 3.79
N GLU A 387 0.48 2.73 3.67
CA GLU A 387 1.84 3.04 3.26
C GLU A 387 2.91 2.30 4.08
N LEU A 388 2.62 1.89 5.32
CA LEU A 388 3.55 1.05 6.11
C LEU A 388 3.32 -0.46 5.93
N GLY A 389 2.17 -0.85 5.39
CA GLY A 389 1.66 -2.20 5.27
C GLY A 389 2.23 -3.02 4.11
N GLU A 390 1.54 -4.13 3.83
CA GLU A 390 1.90 -5.11 2.79
C GLU A 390 0.79 -5.28 1.73
N ASN A 391 -0.42 -4.81 2.03
CA ASN A 391 -1.56 -4.89 1.12
C ASN A 391 -1.55 -3.73 0.14
N LEU A 392 -1.94 -4.01 -1.09
CA LEU A 392 -2.16 -3.04 -2.14
C LEU A 392 -3.63 -2.64 -2.25
N THR A 393 -3.83 -1.40 -2.61
CA THR A 393 -4.99 -0.86 -3.24
C THR A 393 -4.77 -0.83 -4.75
N VAL A 394 -5.78 -1.21 -5.52
CA VAL A 394 -5.77 -1.14 -6.98
C VAL A 394 -6.89 -0.19 -7.43
N VAL A 395 -6.55 0.71 -8.34
CA VAL A 395 -7.52 1.57 -9.04
C VAL A 395 -7.76 0.99 -10.43
N VAL A 396 -9.01 0.68 -10.74
CA VAL A 396 -9.44 0.05 -12.00
C VAL A 396 -10.45 0.94 -12.71
N ASP A 397 -10.20 1.26 -13.99
CA ASP A 397 -11.20 1.87 -14.87
C ASP A 397 -12.01 0.74 -15.51
N GLY A 398 -13.27 0.60 -15.06
CA GLY A 398 -14.15 -0.52 -15.33
C GLY A 398 -14.82 -0.43 -16.70
N ILE A 399 -15.08 -1.59 -17.30
CA ILE A 399 -15.87 -1.67 -18.54
C ILE A 399 -17.34 -1.25 -18.32
N ASP A 400 -17.79 -1.19 -17.07
CA ASP A 400 -19.10 -0.69 -16.63
C ASP A 400 -19.16 0.85 -16.61
N GLY A 401 -18.09 1.53 -17.02
CA GLY A 401 -17.99 2.98 -17.10
C GLY A 401 -17.71 3.66 -15.75
N ARG A 402 -17.40 2.89 -14.71
CA ARG A 402 -17.07 3.38 -13.37
C ARG A 402 -15.59 3.18 -13.07
N THR A 403 -15.05 4.01 -12.17
CA THR A 403 -13.69 3.82 -11.65
C THR A 403 -13.77 3.23 -10.25
N HIS A 404 -13.10 2.10 -10.05
CA HIS A 404 -13.16 1.33 -8.82
C HIS A 404 -11.85 1.47 -8.05
N HIS A 405 -11.95 1.80 -6.78
CA HIS A 405 -10.86 1.72 -5.81
C HIS A 405 -11.10 0.49 -4.95
N VAL A 406 -10.20 -0.49 -4.99
CA VAL A 406 -10.31 -1.73 -4.21
C VAL A 406 -9.10 -1.87 -3.31
N ALA A 407 -9.32 -1.81 -2.00
CA ALA A 407 -8.28 -1.89 -0.98
C ALA A 407 -8.07 -3.33 -0.46
N GLY A 408 -6.95 -3.56 0.23
CA GLY A 408 -6.73 -4.80 1.00
C GLY A 408 -6.31 -6.01 0.18
N ILE A 409 -5.74 -5.80 -1.01
CA ILE A 409 -5.32 -6.85 -1.92
C ILE A 409 -3.90 -7.33 -1.57
N ASP A 410 -3.66 -8.64 -1.55
CA ASP A 410 -2.29 -9.17 -1.39
C ASP A 410 -1.43 -8.80 -2.60
N ALA A 411 -0.26 -8.21 -2.34
CA ALA A 411 0.70 -7.84 -3.38
C ALA A 411 1.10 -9.01 -4.29
N ALA A 412 1.11 -10.25 -3.77
CA ALA A 412 1.45 -11.43 -4.56
C ALA A 412 0.45 -11.69 -5.70
N HIS A 413 -0.84 -11.43 -5.51
CA HIS A 413 -1.88 -11.65 -6.52
C HIS A 413 -1.85 -10.64 -7.67
N VAL A 414 -1.17 -9.52 -7.47
CA VAL A 414 -1.20 -8.36 -8.39
C VAL A 414 0.17 -8.07 -8.99
N ALA A 415 1.20 -8.81 -8.57
CA ALA A 415 2.60 -8.61 -8.96
C ALA A 415 2.82 -8.62 -10.48
N ASP A 416 2.13 -9.52 -11.19
CA ASP A 416 2.30 -9.69 -12.64
C ASP A 416 1.48 -8.70 -13.48
N ALA A 417 0.46 -8.04 -12.88
CA ALA A 417 -0.34 -7.06 -13.60
C ALA A 417 0.40 -5.70 -13.61
N ARG A 418 0.43 -5.03 -14.76
CA ARG A 418 1.06 -3.71 -14.94
C ARG A 418 -0.02 -2.63 -15.01
N ILE A 419 0.37 -1.36 -14.91
CA ILE A 419 -0.54 -0.26 -15.28
C ILE A 419 -0.89 -0.43 -16.77
N GLY A 420 -2.17 -0.39 -17.06
CA GLY A 420 -2.75 -0.62 -18.37
C GLY A 420 -3.12 -2.07 -18.66
N SER A 421 -2.77 -3.04 -17.79
CA SER A 421 -3.26 -4.42 -17.91
C SER A 421 -4.76 -4.49 -17.63
N VAL A 422 -5.45 -5.41 -18.30
CA VAL A 422 -6.87 -5.71 -18.05
C VAL A 422 -6.95 -6.84 -17.03
N ILE A 423 -7.66 -6.59 -15.94
CA ILE A 423 -7.86 -7.55 -14.84
C ILE A 423 -9.34 -7.72 -14.55
N GLU A 424 -9.66 -8.83 -13.92
CA GLU A 424 -10.93 -9.07 -13.25
C GLU A 424 -10.68 -9.15 -11.75
N ILE A 425 -11.46 -8.40 -10.98
CA ILE A 425 -11.47 -8.43 -9.52
C ILE A 425 -12.84 -8.93 -9.09
N GLY A 426 -12.91 -10.11 -8.49
CA GLY A 426 -14.15 -10.74 -8.07
C GLY A 426 -14.19 -11.07 -6.58
N PRO A 427 -15.32 -11.62 -6.10
CA PRO A 427 -15.39 -12.18 -4.77
C PRO A 427 -14.32 -13.25 -4.60
N ALA A 428 -13.86 -13.44 -3.36
CA ALA A 428 -12.92 -14.51 -3.03
C ALA A 428 -13.45 -15.85 -3.56
N GLU A 429 -12.62 -16.62 -4.26
CA GLU A 429 -12.98 -17.98 -4.65
C GLU A 429 -13.33 -18.78 -3.40
N THR A 430 -14.61 -19.04 -3.20
CA THR A 430 -15.15 -19.84 -2.09
C THR A 430 -15.07 -21.33 -2.42
N SER A 431 -14.05 -21.75 -3.18
CA SER A 431 -13.83 -23.18 -3.38
C SER A 431 -13.44 -23.81 -2.05
N SER A 432 -14.14 -24.87 -1.65
CA SER A 432 -13.83 -25.57 -0.40
C SER A 432 -12.36 -25.96 -0.42
N ARG A 433 -11.62 -25.60 0.64
CA ARG A 433 -10.18 -25.90 0.71
C ARG A 433 -10.00 -27.41 0.47
N PRO A 434 -8.95 -27.84 -0.22
CA PRO A 434 -8.67 -29.27 -0.36
C PRO A 434 -8.65 -30.00 0.98
N SER A 435 -8.13 -29.36 2.04
CA SER A 435 -8.15 -29.90 3.40
C SER A 435 -9.56 -30.13 3.95
N ASP A 436 -10.49 -29.20 3.68
CA ASP A 436 -11.85 -29.26 4.22
C ASP A 436 -12.65 -30.36 3.51
N ARG A 437 -12.43 -30.53 2.19
CA ARG A 437 -12.99 -31.65 1.41
C ARG A 437 -12.45 -33.00 1.85
N THR A 438 -11.14 -33.10 2.09
CA THR A 438 -10.52 -34.33 2.59
C THR A 438 -11.05 -34.69 3.98
N ILE A 439 -11.16 -33.71 4.89
CA ILE A 439 -11.78 -33.91 6.22
C ILE A 439 -13.21 -34.42 6.08
N ALA A 440 -14.04 -33.79 5.23
CA ALA A 440 -15.42 -34.20 5.00
C ALA A 440 -15.53 -35.61 4.41
N THR A 441 -14.61 -35.97 3.51
CA THR A 441 -14.56 -37.30 2.86
C THR A 441 -14.16 -38.41 3.84
N ILE A 442 -13.21 -38.14 4.73
CA ILE A 442 -12.70 -39.13 5.70
C ILE A 442 -13.62 -39.26 6.92
N ALA A 443 -14.42 -38.23 7.22
CA ALA A 443 -15.32 -38.25 8.36
C ALA A 443 -16.43 -39.30 8.18
N GLU A 444 -16.51 -40.24 9.12
CA GLU A 444 -17.58 -41.23 9.16
C GLU A 444 -18.66 -40.78 10.15
N ARG A 445 -19.92 -40.68 9.67
CA ARG A 445 -21.07 -40.23 10.49
C ARG A 445 -20.83 -38.89 11.20
N GLY A 446 -20.10 -37.97 10.54
CA GLY A 446 -19.77 -36.65 11.06
C GLY A 446 -18.63 -36.63 12.09
N VAL A 447 -17.87 -37.73 12.22
CA VAL A 447 -16.69 -37.81 13.09
C VAL A 447 -15.44 -38.06 12.26
N TYR A 448 -14.53 -37.10 12.27
CA TYR A 448 -13.20 -37.21 11.68
C TYR A 448 -12.20 -37.74 12.71
N ARG A 449 -11.37 -38.71 12.30
CA ARG A 449 -10.32 -39.33 13.10
C ARG A 449 -8.94 -39.14 12.47
N PRO A 450 -8.01 -38.38 13.10
CA PRO A 450 -6.63 -38.23 12.63
C PRO A 450 -5.90 -39.55 12.41
N SER A 451 -6.07 -40.53 13.30
CA SER A 451 -5.49 -41.88 13.17
C SER A 451 -5.90 -42.58 11.86
N ARG A 452 -7.19 -42.55 11.53
CA ARG A 452 -7.74 -43.09 10.27
C ARG A 452 -7.22 -42.34 9.05
N HIS A 453 -7.13 -41.02 9.12
CA HIS A 453 -6.55 -40.23 8.02
C HIS A 453 -5.08 -40.61 7.80
N LEU A 454 -4.31 -40.82 8.86
CA LEU A 454 -2.92 -41.26 8.75
C LEU A 454 -2.79 -42.64 8.09
N GLU A 455 -3.63 -43.60 8.48
CA GLU A 455 -3.69 -44.93 7.87
C GLU A 455 -4.02 -44.85 6.38
N GLN A 456 -5.07 -44.09 6.02
CA GLN A 456 -5.50 -43.91 4.64
C GLN A 456 -4.43 -43.21 3.79
N ALA A 457 -3.81 -42.15 4.30
CA ALA A 457 -2.75 -41.42 3.60
C ALA A 457 -1.51 -42.31 3.35
N LYS A 458 -1.14 -43.14 4.33
CA LYS A 458 -0.06 -44.13 4.20
C LYS A 458 -0.40 -45.21 3.15
N PHE A 459 -1.66 -45.64 3.10
CA PHE A 459 -2.14 -46.62 2.13
C PHE A 459 -2.17 -46.07 0.69
N GLU A 460 -2.62 -44.84 0.49
CA GLU A 460 -2.74 -44.22 -0.83
C GLU A 460 -1.41 -43.73 -1.43
N GLY A 461 -0.37 -43.55 -0.60
CA GLY A 461 0.96 -43.11 -1.05
C GLY A 461 1.00 -41.69 -1.63
N ARG A 462 -0.04 -40.87 -1.44
CA ARG A 462 -0.23 -39.54 -2.06
C ARG A 462 0.08 -38.37 -1.12
N VAL A 463 1.29 -38.31 -0.56
CA VAL A 463 1.73 -37.15 0.24
C VAL A 463 3.00 -36.53 -0.37
N PRO A 464 2.96 -35.27 -0.84
CA PRO A 464 4.15 -34.58 -1.35
C PRO A 464 5.25 -34.51 -0.28
N GLY A 465 6.39 -35.15 -0.52
CA GLY A 465 7.55 -35.14 0.38
C GLY A 465 7.60 -36.25 1.44
N GLY A 466 6.59 -37.13 1.53
CA GLY A 466 6.61 -38.32 2.40
C GLY A 466 6.42 -38.06 3.91
N ASP A 467 6.11 -36.83 4.32
CA ASP A 467 5.79 -36.47 5.71
C ASP A 467 4.28 -36.65 5.99
N TYR A 468 3.89 -37.88 6.32
CA TYR A 468 2.49 -38.25 6.57
C TYR A 468 1.95 -37.64 7.86
N ASP A 469 2.78 -37.58 8.91
CA ASP A 469 2.39 -37.01 10.21
C ASP A 469 2.20 -35.49 10.09
N GLY A 470 3.12 -34.78 9.42
CA GLY A 470 2.97 -33.36 9.13
C GLY A 470 1.76 -33.02 8.24
N TYR A 471 1.40 -33.92 7.32
CA TYR A 471 0.20 -33.79 6.49
C TYR A 471 -1.09 -33.89 7.33
N VAL A 472 -1.20 -34.87 8.21
CA VAL A 472 -2.37 -35.02 9.10
C VAL A 472 -2.43 -33.88 10.13
N ASP A 473 -1.27 -33.47 10.68
CA ASP A 473 -1.16 -32.34 11.60
C ASP A 473 -1.70 -31.04 10.99
N ALA A 474 -1.50 -30.81 9.69
CA ALA A 474 -2.06 -29.65 9.00
C ALA A 474 -3.60 -29.65 9.03
N HIS A 475 -4.23 -30.82 8.90
CA HIS A 475 -5.68 -30.98 8.98
C HIS A 475 -6.19 -30.83 10.43
N VAL A 476 -5.44 -31.31 11.42
CA VAL A 476 -5.75 -31.09 12.84
C VAL A 476 -5.66 -29.61 13.21
N ARG A 477 -4.61 -28.90 12.77
CA ARG A 477 -4.48 -27.44 12.96
C ARG A 477 -5.64 -26.68 12.30
N ARG A 478 -6.10 -27.15 11.14
CA ARG A 478 -7.28 -26.60 10.45
C ARG A 478 -8.56 -26.81 11.28
N LEU A 479 -8.79 -28.01 11.80
CA LEU A 479 -9.92 -28.31 12.69
C LEU A 479 -9.87 -27.51 13.99
N GLU A 480 -8.68 -27.29 14.57
CA GLU A 480 -8.51 -26.40 15.72
C GLU A 480 -8.87 -24.95 15.42
N ALA A 481 -8.54 -24.45 14.22
CA ALA A 481 -8.95 -23.11 13.78
C ALA A 481 -10.47 -23.01 13.67
N LEU A 482 -11.12 -24.02 13.06
CA LEU A 482 -12.58 -24.08 12.92
C LEU A 482 -13.30 -24.31 14.25
N ARG A 483 -12.66 -24.96 15.23
CA ARG A 483 -13.18 -25.10 16.60
C ARG A 483 -13.25 -23.78 17.33
N ARG A 484 -12.24 -22.92 17.18
CA ARG A 484 -12.27 -21.56 17.74
C ARG A 484 -13.40 -20.71 17.14
N ALA A 485 -13.91 -21.10 15.97
CA ALA A 485 -15.04 -20.46 15.30
C ALA A 485 -16.40 -21.11 15.59
N GLY A 486 -16.43 -22.19 16.37
CA GLY A 486 -17.66 -22.93 16.66
C GLY A 486 -18.18 -23.79 15.51
N ILE A 487 -17.34 -24.10 14.51
CA ILE A 487 -17.73 -24.89 13.32
C ILE A 487 -17.40 -26.37 13.51
N ALA A 488 -16.30 -26.68 14.20
CA ALA A 488 -15.91 -28.04 14.56
C ALA A 488 -15.86 -28.21 16.09
N GLU A 489 -16.11 -29.41 16.59
CA GLU A 489 -16.04 -29.72 18.01
C GLU A 489 -14.96 -30.80 18.23
N ARG A 490 -14.10 -30.58 19.24
CA ARG A 490 -13.09 -31.58 19.63
C ARG A 490 -13.69 -32.44 20.74
N ILE A 491 -13.89 -33.73 20.46
CA ILE A 491 -14.36 -34.69 21.47
C ILE A 491 -13.16 -35.13 22.33
N ASP A 492 -12.08 -35.57 21.68
CA ASP A 492 -10.83 -35.97 22.33
C ASP A 492 -9.59 -35.70 21.44
N ALA A 493 -8.46 -36.37 21.68
CA ALA A 493 -7.25 -36.20 20.87
C ALA A 493 -7.36 -36.77 19.45
N ASP A 494 -8.20 -37.78 19.24
CA ASP A 494 -8.35 -38.52 17.99
C ASP A 494 -9.77 -38.46 17.40
N GLN A 495 -10.69 -37.69 18.00
CA GLN A 495 -12.07 -37.57 17.53
C GLN A 495 -12.52 -36.12 17.44
N TRP A 496 -12.95 -35.74 16.24
CA TRP A 496 -13.47 -34.42 15.89
C TRP A 496 -14.86 -34.54 15.30
N ARG A 497 -15.83 -33.83 15.86
CA ARG A 497 -17.18 -33.75 15.30
C ARG A 497 -17.29 -32.56 14.35
N ILE A 498 -17.82 -32.83 13.16
CA ILE A 498 -18.10 -31.84 12.13
C ILE A 498 -19.59 -31.88 11.74
N PRO A 499 -20.20 -30.73 11.40
CA PRO A 499 -21.60 -30.67 10.97
C PRO A 499 -21.79 -31.20 9.54
N GLN A 500 -23.02 -31.51 9.13
CA GLN A 500 -23.31 -32.00 7.77
C GLN A 500 -22.99 -30.99 6.67
N ASP A 501 -23.10 -29.70 6.97
CA ASP A 501 -22.77 -28.58 6.07
C ASP A 501 -21.34 -28.05 6.29
N PHE A 502 -20.44 -28.89 6.80
CA PHE A 502 -19.07 -28.52 7.19
C PHE A 502 -18.31 -27.76 6.09
N GLU A 503 -18.32 -28.26 4.85
CA GLU A 503 -17.61 -27.60 3.74
C GLU A 503 -18.13 -26.19 3.49
N SER A 504 -19.45 -26.00 3.49
CA SER A 504 -20.09 -24.70 3.28
C SER A 504 -19.81 -23.74 4.44
N ARG A 505 -19.86 -24.20 5.69
CA ARG A 505 -19.55 -23.38 6.87
C ARG A 505 -18.07 -23.03 6.96
N ALA A 506 -17.18 -23.96 6.59
CA ALA A 506 -15.74 -23.72 6.52
C ALA A 506 -15.39 -22.72 5.40
N ALA A 507 -16.03 -22.82 4.24
CA ALA A 507 -15.90 -21.86 3.15
C ALA A 507 -16.43 -20.47 3.55
N ALA A 508 -17.58 -20.39 4.21
CA ALA A 508 -18.12 -19.12 4.72
C ALA A 508 -17.23 -18.50 5.80
N TYR A 509 -16.66 -19.32 6.69
CA TYR A 509 -15.70 -18.87 7.68
C TYR A 509 -14.42 -18.31 7.06
N ASP A 510 -13.93 -18.97 6.02
CA ASP A 510 -12.78 -18.49 5.28
C ASP A 510 -13.11 -17.25 4.46
N ALA A 511 -14.30 -17.12 3.88
CA ALA A 511 -14.75 -15.91 3.19
C ALA A 511 -14.83 -14.71 4.16
N GLY A 512 -15.32 -14.93 5.38
CA GLY A 512 -15.36 -13.89 6.42
C GLY A 512 -13.98 -13.46 6.93
N ARG A 513 -13.01 -14.38 6.88
CA ARG A 513 -11.63 -14.16 7.38
C ARG A 513 -10.64 -13.74 6.31
N ASN A 514 -10.89 -14.16 5.07
CA ASN A 514 -10.13 -13.90 3.86
C ASN A 514 -11.03 -13.09 2.92
N ARG A 515 -11.31 -11.83 3.30
CA ARG A 515 -12.01 -10.84 2.46
C ARG A 515 -11.20 -10.43 1.21
N GLN A 516 -10.16 -11.19 0.86
CA GLN A 516 -9.25 -10.87 -0.22
C GLN A 516 -9.93 -11.21 -1.55
N ALA A 517 -10.07 -10.19 -2.40
CA ALA A 517 -10.64 -10.35 -3.72
C ALA A 517 -9.85 -11.38 -4.54
N ASN A 518 -10.55 -12.19 -5.34
CA ASN A 518 -9.88 -12.97 -6.37
C ASN A 518 -9.48 -12.04 -7.51
N ILE A 519 -8.27 -12.18 -8.03
CA ILE A 519 -7.75 -11.33 -9.09
C ILE A 519 -7.20 -12.19 -10.21
N SER A 520 -7.80 -12.01 -11.38
CA SER A 520 -7.41 -12.70 -12.61
C SER A 520 -6.87 -11.69 -13.61
N ILE A 521 -5.68 -11.95 -14.15
CA ILE A 521 -5.10 -11.13 -15.21
C ILE A 521 -5.63 -11.60 -16.55
N LEU A 522 -6.53 -10.84 -17.16
CA LEU A 522 -7.13 -11.19 -18.46
C LEU A 522 -6.22 -10.83 -19.64
N ALA A 523 -5.52 -9.70 -19.53
CA ALA A 523 -4.50 -9.27 -20.47
C ALA A 523 -3.41 -8.46 -19.78
N THR A 524 -2.15 -8.83 -19.98
CA THR A 524 -1.00 -8.04 -19.50
C THR A 524 -0.75 -6.81 -20.37
N ALA A 525 -1.03 -6.92 -21.67
CA ALA A 525 -0.83 -5.86 -22.67
C ALA A 525 -1.92 -4.77 -22.59
N ARG A 526 -1.54 -3.53 -22.93
CA ARG A 526 -2.48 -2.40 -22.99
C ARG A 526 -3.50 -2.60 -24.10
N LEU A 527 -4.67 -1.97 -23.97
CA LEU A 527 -5.79 -2.12 -24.91
C LEU A 527 -5.35 -1.83 -26.35
N GLU A 528 -4.60 -0.75 -26.57
CA GLU A 528 -4.13 -0.31 -27.88
C GLU A 528 -3.19 -1.33 -28.54
N GLN A 529 -2.36 -2.01 -27.74
CA GLN A 529 -1.43 -3.04 -28.22
C GLN A 529 -2.18 -4.29 -28.68
N GLN A 530 -3.35 -4.57 -28.12
CA GLN A 530 -4.15 -5.74 -28.47
C GLN A 530 -4.80 -5.59 -29.85
N ILE A 531 -5.09 -4.37 -30.31
CA ILE A 531 -5.78 -4.12 -31.59
C ILE A 531 -5.00 -4.70 -32.77
N GLY A 532 -3.68 -4.49 -32.80
CA GLY A 532 -2.80 -4.93 -33.88
C GLY A 532 -1.98 -6.18 -33.58
N ALA A 533 -2.24 -6.88 -32.47
CA ALA A 533 -1.45 -8.04 -32.08
C ALA A 533 -1.67 -9.23 -33.02
N ASP A 534 -0.60 -9.89 -33.45
CA ASP A 534 -0.73 -11.08 -34.32
C ASP A 534 -1.31 -12.30 -33.60
N GLY A 535 -1.22 -12.34 -32.26
CA GLY A 535 -1.71 -13.43 -31.41
C GLY A 535 -3.13 -13.25 -30.91
N ALA A 536 -3.66 -14.27 -30.23
CA ALA A 536 -4.98 -14.21 -29.61
C ALA A 536 -4.95 -13.24 -28.41
N THR A 537 -5.90 -12.32 -28.32
CA THR A 537 -5.96 -11.30 -27.26
C THR A 537 -7.23 -11.44 -26.43
N TRP A 538 -7.35 -10.60 -25.39
CA TRP A 538 -8.60 -10.51 -24.62
C TRP A 538 -9.75 -9.95 -25.48
N LEU A 539 -9.47 -9.03 -26.41
CA LEU A 539 -10.46 -8.55 -27.38
C LEU A 539 -11.04 -9.70 -28.22
N ASP A 540 -10.20 -10.63 -28.68
CA ASP A 540 -10.64 -11.74 -29.51
C ASP A 540 -11.58 -12.69 -28.73
N ARG A 541 -11.26 -12.96 -27.46
CA ARG A 541 -12.13 -13.76 -26.57
C ARG A 541 -13.49 -13.09 -26.36
N ARG A 542 -13.53 -11.75 -26.28
CA ARG A 542 -14.78 -10.99 -26.19
C ARG A 542 -15.56 -10.97 -27.50
N LEU A 543 -14.91 -10.84 -28.64
CA LEU A 543 -15.55 -10.84 -29.96
C LEU A 543 -16.26 -12.16 -30.29
N VAL A 544 -15.74 -13.29 -29.79
CA VAL A 544 -16.33 -14.62 -29.99
C VAL A 544 -17.28 -15.04 -28.85
N SER A 545 -17.34 -14.27 -27.76
CA SER A 545 -18.28 -14.50 -26.66
C SER A 545 -19.66 -13.91 -27.01
N ALA A 546 -20.73 -14.55 -26.54
CA ALA A 546 -22.10 -14.06 -26.73
C ALA A 546 -22.44 -12.84 -25.84
N GLU A 547 -21.61 -12.54 -24.84
CA GLU A 547 -21.85 -11.48 -23.86
C GLU A 547 -21.08 -10.20 -24.20
N THR A 548 -21.71 -9.31 -24.98
CA THR A 548 -21.19 -7.95 -25.29
C THR A 548 -22.00 -6.83 -24.63
N SER A 549 -23.07 -7.17 -23.90
CA SER A 549 -24.03 -6.21 -23.33
C SER A 549 -23.61 -5.56 -22.01
N ASP A 550 -22.48 -5.95 -21.43
CA ASP A 550 -21.89 -5.41 -20.19
C ASP A 550 -21.06 -4.14 -20.40
N LEU A 551 -20.68 -3.83 -21.65
CA LEU A 551 -19.88 -2.64 -21.96
C LEU A 551 -20.72 -1.36 -21.83
N ALA A 552 -20.31 -0.45 -20.95
CA ALA A 552 -20.94 0.85 -20.84
C ALA A 552 -20.72 1.72 -22.09
N PRO A 553 -21.61 2.69 -22.38
CA PRO A 553 -21.46 3.62 -23.51
C PRO A 553 -20.43 4.74 -23.24
N ALA A 554 -19.83 4.78 -22.05
CA ALA A 554 -18.88 5.80 -21.63
C ALA A 554 -17.66 5.18 -20.91
N GLY A 555 -16.63 5.98 -20.67
CA GLY A 555 -15.40 5.56 -19.99
C GLY A 555 -14.69 4.42 -20.73
N PHE A 556 -14.06 3.52 -19.96
CA PHE A 556 -13.32 2.39 -20.52
C PHE A 556 -14.22 1.41 -21.30
N GLY A 557 -15.50 1.27 -20.94
CA GLY A 557 -16.46 0.46 -21.71
C GLY A 557 -16.60 0.89 -23.16
N ARG A 558 -16.61 2.21 -23.40
CA ARG A 558 -16.60 2.77 -24.77
C ARG A 558 -15.27 2.53 -25.47
N GLU A 559 -14.15 2.78 -24.79
CA GLU A 559 -12.81 2.54 -25.36
C GLU A 559 -12.64 1.08 -25.80
N VAL A 560 -13.13 0.12 -25.01
CA VAL A 560 -13.11 -1.30 -25.34
C VAL A 560 -13.98 -1.60 -26.56
N ARG A 561 -15.18 -1.02 -26.66
CA ARG A 561 -16.05 -1.17 -27.84
C ARG A 561 -15.34 -0.67 -29.11
N ASP A 562 -14.79 0.54 -29.06
CA ASP A 562 -14.06 1.13 -30.18
C ASP A 562 -12.82 0.28 -30.55
N ALA A 563 -12.14 -0.29 -29.56
CA ALA A 563 -11.02 -1.21 -29.78
C ALA A 563 -11.44 -2.56 -30.38
N MET A 564 -12.60 -3.09 -29.99
CA MET A 564 -13.19 -4.30 -30.56
C MET A 564 -13.55 -4.08 -32.03
N ASP A 565 -14.15 -2.94 -32.38
CA ASP A 565 -14.47 -2.59 -33.77
C ASP A 565 -13.19 -2.50 -34.62
N ARG A 566 -12.15 -1.83 -34.13
CA ARG A 566 -10.85 -1.75 -34.81
C ARG A 566 -10.14 -3.09 -34.92
N ARG A 567 -10.23 -3.93 -33.89
CA ARG A 567 -9.70 -5.30 -33.88
C ARG A 567 -10.44 -6.16 -34.91
N CYS A 568 -11.72 -5.91 -35.09
CA CYS A 568 -12.52 -6.60 -36.10
C CYS A 568 -12.08 -6.26 -37.52
N GLU A 569 -11.88 -4.97 -37.84
CA GLU A 569 -11.30 -4.56 -39.13
C GLU A 569 -9.94 -5.21 -39.35
N HIS A 570 -9.09 -5.26 -38.32
CA HIS A 570 -7.79 -5.92 -38.40
C HIS A 570 -7.91 -7.41 -38.79
N HIS A 571 -8.90 -8.13 -38.25
CA HIS A 571 -9.14 -9.53 -38.64
C HIS A 571 -9.67 -9.67 -40.06
N ILE A 572 -10.47 -8.72 -40.53
CA ILE A 572 -10.92 -8.69 -41.93
C ILE A 572 -9.73 -8.50 -42.86
N ASP A 573 -8.86 -7.52 -42.57
CA ASP A 573 -7.66 -7.23 -43.35
C ASP A 573 -6.68 -8.42 -43.40
N ARG A 574 -6.60 -9.19 -42.31
CA ARG A 574 -5.77 -10.42 -42.22
C ARG A 574 -6.45 -11.66 -42.81
N GLY A 575 -7.69 -11.56 -43.27
CA GLY A 575 -8.48 -12.69 -43.78
C GLY A 575 -8.92 -13.70 -42.72
N ASP A 576 -8.92 -13.29 -41.45
CA ASP A 576 -9.34 -14.07 -40.29
C ASP A 576 -10.82 -13.84 -39.92
N ALA A 577 -11.45 -12.80 -40.50
CA ALA A 577 -12.89 -12.55 -40.44
C ALA A 577 -13.44 -12.05 -41.80
N ALA A 578 -14.75 -12.17 -42.00
CA ALA A 578 -15.43 -11.65 -43.18
C ALA A 578 -16.78 -11.03 -42.80
N ARG A 579 -17.14 -9.92 -43.47
CA ARG A 579 -18.47 -9.31 -43.33
C ARG A 579 -19.52 -10.17 -44.04
N GLN A 580 -20.60 -10.47 -43.35
CA GLN A 580 -21.74 -11.18 -43.90
C GLN A 580 -22.74 -10.19 -44.55
N PRO A 581 -23.58 -10.65 -45.50
CA PRO A 581 -24.59 -9.80 -46.15
C PRO A 581 -25.62 -9.18 -45.20
N ASN A 582 -25.84 -9.80 -44.03
CA ASN A 582 -26.76 -9.31 -42.97
C ASN A 582 -26.12 -8.26 -42.04
N GLY A 583 -24.87 -7.83 -42.31
CA GLY A 583 -24.12 -6.90 -41.47
C GLY A 583 -23.40 -7.54 -40.28
N GLY A 584 -23.59 -8.85 -40.04
CA GLY A 584 -22.85 -9.62 -39.04
C GLY A 584 -21.41 -9.92 -39.49
N ILE A 585 -20.57 -10.38 -38.57
CA ILE A 585 -19.18 -10.72 -38.86
C ILE A 585 -18.94 -12.19 -38.59
N ALA A 586 -18.42 -12.88 -39.60
CA ALA A 586 -18.05 -14.29 -39.55
C ALA A 586 -16.55 -14.41 -39.27
N TYR A 587 -16.20 -14.86 -38.07
CA TYR A 587 -14.83 -15.21 -37.74
C TYR A 587 -14.46 -16.60 -38.26
N ARG A 588 -13.18 -16.82 -38.59
CA ARG A 588 -12.67 -18.14 -38.92
C ARG A 588 -12.97 -19.13 -37.78
N ARG A 589 -13.33 -20.37 -38.12
CA ARG A 589 -13.39 -21.47 -37.16
C ARG A 589 -12.05 -21.61 -36.45
N ASN A 590 -12.07 -21.83 -35.13
CA ASN A 590 -10.87 -21.94 -34.30
C ASN A 590 -9.95 -20.70 -34.36
N LEU A 591 -10.52 -19.49 -34.52
CA LEU A 591 -9.77 -18.22 -34.57
C LEU A 591 -8.71 -18.13 -33.47
N LEU A 592 -9.10 -18.33 -32.21
CA LEU A 592 -8.19 -18.19 -31.06
C LEU A 592 -7.01 -19.17 -31.11
N ALA A 593 -7.24 -20.42 -31.53
CA ALA A 593 -6.19 -21.40 -31.68
C ALA A 593 -5.24 -21.01 -32.82
N THR A 594 -5.80 -20.59 -33.96
CA THR A 594 -5.03 -20.17 -35.15
C THR A 594 -4.12 -18.97 -34.85
N LEU A 595 -4.65 -17.94 -34.18
CA LEU A 595 -3.87 -16.76 -33.80
C LEU A 595 -2.74 -17.12 -32.81
N ARG A 596 -3.04 -17.99 -31.83
CA ARG A 596 -2.05 -18.48 -30.87
C ARG A 596 -0.93 -19.26 -31.55
N GLU A 597 -1.26 -20.20 -32.42
CA GLU A 597 -0.28 -21.01 -33.16
C GLU A 597 0.65 -20.13 -34.01
N ARG A 598 0.09 -19.13 -34.71
CA ARG A 598 0.87 -18.17 -35.49
C ARG A 598 1.84 -17.36 -34.62
N GLU A 599 1.36 -16.85 -33.49
CA GLU A 599 2.20 -16.08 -32.56
C GLU A 599 3.32 -16.94 -31.97
N VAL A 600 2.99 -18.15 -31.50
CA VAL A 600 3.96 -19.09 -30.91
C VAL A 600 5.01 -19.51 -31.95
N ALA A 601 4.61 -19.79 -33.20
CA ALA A 601 5.54 -20.14 -34.27
C ALA A 601 6.51 -18.99 -34.60
N ARG A 602 5.99 -17.76 -34.70
CA ARG A 602 6.82 -16.57 -34.97
C ARG A 602 7.80 -16.30 -33.83
N VAL A 603 7.31 -16.19 -32.60
CA VAL A 603 8.15 -15.88 -31.43
C VAL A 603 9.12 -17.01 -31.11
N GLY A 604 8.70 -18.25 -31.27
CA GLY A 604 9.59 -19.41 -31.15
C GLY A 604 10.75 -19.35 -32.15
N SER A 605 10.48 -18.99 -33.40
CA SER A 605 11.53 -18.82 -34.43
C SER A 605 12.50 -17.68 -34.10
N GLU A 606 12.01 -16.55 -33.59
CA GLU A 606 12.83 -15.41 -33.14
C GLU A 606 13.73 -15.79 -31.95
N LEU A 607 13.16 -16.53 -30.99
CA LEU A 607 13.90 -17.04 -29.84
C LEU A 607 14.94 -18.08 -30.22
N ALA A 608 14.66 -18.92 -31.22
CA ALA A 608 15.63 -19.90 -31.73
C ALA A 608 16.88 -19.21 -32.30
N ALA A 609 16.69 -18.12 -33.06
CA ALA A 609 17.79 -17.32 -33.58
C ALA A 609 18.63 -16.68 -32.46
N THR A 610 17.98 -16.27 -31.36
CA THR A 610 18.65 -15.62 -30.23
C THR A 610 19.38 -16.61 -29.32
N LYS A 611 18.79 -17.79 -29.09
CA LYS A 611 19.33 -18.82 -28.19
C LYS A 611 20.32 -19.77 -28.85
N GLY A 612 20.33 -19.86 -30.19
CA GLY A 612 21.10 -20.88 -30.90
C GLY A 612 20.59 -22.30 -30.68
N LEU A 613 19.31 -22.44 -30.31
CA LEU A 613 18.65 -23.73 -30.11
C LEU A 613 17.40 -23.79 -31.00
N PRO A 614 17.17 -24.87 -31.78
CA PRO A 614 15.98 -25.02 -32.62
C PRO A 614 14.67 -24.93 -31.83
N PHE A 615 13.67 -24.26 -32.41
CA PHE A 615 12.32 -24.22 -31.87
C PHE A 615 11.42 -25.27 -32.53
N ARG A 616 10.66 -26.00 -31.70
CA ARG A 616 9.60 -26.92 -32.13
C ARG A 616 8.28 -26.53 -31.46
N ALA A 617 7.24 -26.32 -32.28
CA ALA A 617 5.88 -26.12 -31.78
C ALA A 617 5.27 -27.46 -31.33
N ALA A 618 4.66 -27.49 -30.14
CA ALA A 618 3.92 -28.65 -29.67
C ALA A 618 2.53 -28.70 -30.31
N ALA A 619 2.13 -29.89 -30.75
CA ALA A 619 0.79 -30.17 -31.21
C ALA A 619 -0.17 -30.39 -30.02
N ASP A 620 -1.47 -30.19 -30.26
CA ASP A 620 -2.48 -30.51 -29.26
C ASP A 620 -2.52 -32.03 -28.98
N GLY A 621 -2.55 -32.41 -27.71
CA GLY A 621 -2.44 -33.80 -27.25
C GLY A 621 -1.02 -34.34 -27.15
N GLU A 622 0.01 -33.58 -27.56
CA GLU A 622 1.41 -34.01 -27.47
C GLU A 622 1.92 -33.98 -26.02
N THR A 623 2.74 -34.98 -25.67
CA THR A 623 3.46 -35.00 -24.39
C THR A 623 4.79 -34.29 -24.55
N VAL A 624 5.03 -33.25 -23.76
CA VAL A 624 6.26 -32.47 -23.75
C VAL A 624 7.00 -32.75 -22.45
N SER A 625 8.30 -33.06 -22.55
CA SER A 625 9.20 -33.28 -21.40
C SER A 625 10.52 -32.56 -21.61
N GLY A 626 11.08 -31.95 -20.56
CA GLY A 626 12.38 -31.31 -20.61
C GLY A 626 12.61 -30.39 -19.42
N GLN A 627 13.70 -29.62 -19.44
CA GLN A 627 14.02 -28.68 -18.38
C GLN A 627 13.22 -27.39 -18.52
N PHE A 628 12.54 -26.96 -17.46
CA PHE A 628 11.86 -25.67 -17.44
C PHE A 628 12.86 -24.55 -17.20
N THR A 629 13.20 -23.76 -18.22
CA THR A 629 14.26 -22.75 -18.15
C THR A 629 13.76 -21.31 -18.00
N GLY A 630 12.47 -21.07 -18.20
CA GLY A 630 11.88 -19.75 -17.99
C GLY A 630 10.51 -19.59 -18.63
N THR A 631 9.97 -18.37 -18.58
CA THR A 631 8.66 -18.06 -19.15
C THR A 631 8.75 -16.92 -20.16
N VAL A 632 7.89 -16.95 -21.17
CA VAL A 632 7.73 -15.90 -22.17
C VAL A 632 6.30 -15.36 -22.08
N GLN A 633 6.16 -14.04 -22.08
CA GLN A 633 4.85 -13.38 -22.09
C GLN A 633 4.46 -13.05 -23.53
N LEU A 634 3.40 -13.70 -24.03
CA LEU A 634 2.82 -13.45 -25.35
C LEU A 634 1.47 -12.73 -25.22
N SER A 635 0.92 -12.25 -26.33
CA SER A 635 -0.44 -11.70 -26.40
C SER A 635 -1.46 -12.78 -26.03
N SER A 636 -1.20 -14.01 -26.49
CA SER A 636 -2.01 -15.21 -26.20
C SER A 636 -1.96 -15.71 -24.77
N GLY A 637 -1.05 -15.17 -23.93
CA GLY A 637 -0.88 -15.55 -22.54
C GLY A 637 0.58 -15.82 -22.16
N LYS A 638 0.79 -16.35 -20.96
CA LYS A 638 2.11 -16.74 -20.45
C LYS A 638 2.44 -18.17 -20.89
N PHE A 639 3.64 -18.36 -21.43
CA PHE A 639 4.14 -19.67 -21.89
C PHE A 639 5.38 -20.07 -21.11
N ALA A 640 5.47 -21.35 -20.78
CA ALA A 640 6.64 -21.99 -20.22
C ALA A 640 7.56 -22.45 -21.35
N MET A 641 8.85 -22.21 -21.19
CA MET A 641 9.89 -22.67 -22.09
C MET A 641 10.48 -23.95 -21.54
N VAL A 642 10.31 -25.03 -22.30
CA VAL A 642 10.80 -26.36 -21.96
C VAL A 642 11.91 -26.71 -22.93
N GLU A 643 13.14 -26.79 -22.42
CA GLU A 643 14.34 -27.12 -23.19
C GLU A 643 14.61 -28.62 -23.12
N GLN A 644 14.84 -29.21 -24.29
CA GLN A 644 15.31 -30.58 -24.48
C GLN A 644 16.78 -30.55 -24.93
N SER A 645 17.40 -31.72 -25.11
CA SER A 645 18.83 -31.82 -25.44
C SER A 645 19.23 -31.08 -26.72
N HIS A 646 18.33 -30.90 -27.69
CA HIS A 646 18.63 -30.28 -28.99
C HIS A 646 17.55 -29.33 -29.52
N GLU A 647 16.51 -29.04 -28.75
CA GLU A 647 15.41 -28.17 -29.16
C GLU A 647 14.71 -27.57 -27.93
N PHE A 648 13.88 -26.56 -28.15
CA PHE A 648 12.97 -26.09 -27.11
C PHE A 648 11.56 -25.90 -27.64
N THR A 649 10.62 -25.96 -26.70
CA THR A 649 9.19 -25.82 -26.98
C THR A 649 8.59 -24.78 -26.04
N LEU A 650 7.63 -24.03 -26.56
CA LEU A 650 6.80 -23.11 -25.79
C LEU A 650 5.44 -23.77 -25.54
N VAL A 651 5.09 -23.96 -24.27
CA VAL A 651 3.80 -24.56 -23.87
C VAL A 651 3.06 -23.63 -22.91
N PRO A 652 1.71 -23.63 -22.88
CA PRO A 652 0.96 -22.79 -21.94
C PRO A 652 1.42 -22.97 -20.48
N TRP A 653 1.71 -21.88 -19.79
CA TRP A 653 2.21 -21.91 -18.40
C TRP A 653 1.07 -22.10 -17.39
N ARG A 654 1.38 -22.76 -16.27
CA ARG A 654 0.52 -22.84 -15.08
C ARG A 654 1.34 -22.60 -13.82
N PRO A 655 0.80 -21.97 -12.76
CA PRO A 655 1.54 -21.67 -11.53
C PRO A 655 2.17 -22.91 -10.84
N VAL A 656 1.63 -24.11 -11.09
CA VAL A 656 2.10 -25.36 -10.47
C VAL A 656 3.58 -25.67 -10.76
N ILE A 657 4.13 -25.18 -11.88
CA ILE A 657 5.52 -25.42 -12.27
C ILE A 657 6.51 -24.34 -11.78
N ASP A 658 6.06 -23.28 -11.12
CA ASP A 658 6.94 -22.17 -10.70
C ASP A 658 8.11 -22.62 -9.81
N ARG A 659 7.87 -23.63 -8.96
CA ARG A 659 8.89 -24.21 -8.08
C ARG A 659 9.86 -25.15 -8.81
N GLN A 660 9.65 -25.40 -10.09
CA GLN A 660 10.45 -26.32 -10.91
C GLN A 660 11.38 -25.58 -11.89
N LEU A 661 11.59 -24.28 -11.72
CA LEU A 661 12.55 -23.55 -12.54
C LEU A 661 13.94 -24.20 -12.42
N GLY A 662 14.52 -24.53 -13.57
CA GLY A 662 15.78 -25.27 -13.69
C GLY A 662 15.67 -26.78 -13.49
N ARG A 663 14.46 -27.35 -13.35
CA ARG A 663 14.23 -28.80 -13.18
C ARG A 663 13.48 -29.40 -14.36
N GLU A 664 13.56 -30.72 -14.50
CA GLU A 664 12.77 -31.47 -15.47
C GLU A 664 11.27 -31.43 -15.13
N VAL A 665 10.47 -31.20 -16.15
CA VAL A 665 9.02 -31.22 -16.12
C VAL A 665 8.49 -32.04 -17.29
N SER A 666 7.35 -32.71 -17.11
CA SER A 666 6.62 -33.36 -18.19
C SER A 666 5.13 -33.03 -18.12
N GLY A 667 4.47 -32.94 -19.26
CA GLY A 667 3.05 -32.61 -19.33
C GLY A 667 2.44 -32.83 -20.70
N ILE A 668 1.11 -32.88 -20.75
CA ILE A 668 0.33 -33.06 -21.97
C ILE A 668 -0.33 -31.74 -22.34
N VAL A 669 -0.15 -31.28 -23.58
CA VAL A 669 -0.78 -30.07 -24.11
C VAL A 669 -2.24 -30.37 -24.49
N GLN A 670 -3.19 -29.56 -24.03
CA GLN A 670 -4.63 -29.72 -24.31
C GLN A 670 -5.34 -28.38 -24.48
N GLY A 671 -5.86 -28.10 -25.68
CA GLY A 671 -6.81 -27.02 -25.97
C GLY A 671 -6.33 -25.62 -25.56
N GLY A 672 -5.02 -25.36 -25.56
CA GLY A 672 -4.45 -24.10 -25.07
C GLY A 672 -4.13 -24.07 -23.57
N SER A 673 -4.12 -25.24 -22.92
CA SER A 673 -3.66 -25.46 -21.55
C SER A 673 -2.66 -26.62 -21.50
N VAL A 674 -2.02 -26.85 -20.34
CA VAL A 674 -1.14 -28.01 -20.11
C VAL A 674 -1.53 -28.71 -18.82
N SER A 675 -1.60 -30.03 -18.86
CA SER A 675 -1.68 -30.87 -17.67
C SER A 675 -0.28 -31.37 -17.30
N TRP A 676 0.29 -30.79 -16.25
CA TRP A 676 1.65 -31.14 -15.77
C TRP A 676 1.64 -32.38 -14.90
N GLN A 677 2.54 -33.32 -15.17
CA GLN A 677 2.78 -34.52 -14.36
C GLN A 677 4.04 -34.28 -13.53
N LEU A 678 3.86 -33.84 -12.28
CA LEU A 678 4.98 -33.57 -11.37
C LEU A 678 5.28 -34.82 -10.52
N GLY A 679 6.25 -35.61 -10.95
CA GLY A 679 6.74 -36.77 -10.20
C GLY A 679 8.06 -37.27 -10.76
N ARG A 680 8.95 -37.75 -9.88
CA ARG A 680 10.17 -38.48 -10.30
C ARG A 680 9.75 -39.67 -11.16
N GLN A 681 9.86 -39.55 -12.48
CA GLN A 681 9.97 -40.72 -13.32
C GLN A 681 11.30 -41.37 -12.97
N ARG A 682 11.23 -42.47 -12.21
CA ARG A 682 12.31 -43.45 -12.14
C ARG A 682 12.55 -43.89 -13.58
N GLY A 683 13.66 -43.44 -14.15
CA GLY A 683 14.19 -44.03 -15.37
C GLY A 683 14.34 -45.53 -15.13
N LEU A 684 13.74 -46.32 -16.03
CA LEU A 684 14.08 -47.72 -16.20
C LEU A 684 15.54 -47.75 -16.68
N GLY A 685 16.46 -47.98 -15.75
CA GLY A 685 17.82 -48.35 -16.07
C GLY A 685 17.82 -49.79 -16.58
N LEU A 686 18.26 -49.96 -17.82
CA LEU A 686 18.81 -51.22 -18.30
C LEU A 686 20.22 -51.40 -17.74
#